data_AF-A0A7V6SUK1-F1
#
_entry.id   AF-A0A7V6SUK1-F1
#
_cell.length_a   1.000
_cell.length_b   1.000
_cell.length_c   1.000
_cell.angle_alpha   90.00
_cell.angle_beta   90.00
_cell.angle_gamma   90.00
#
_symmetry.space_group_name_H-M   'P 1'
#
loop_
_entity.id
_entity.type
_entity.pdbx_description
1 polymer ?
#
loop_
_entity_poly.entity_id
_entity_poly.type
_entity_poly.pdbx_seq_one_letter_code
_entity_poly.pdbx_strand_id
1 'polypeptide(L)'
;MKQLAKNNMGLPAWRLDTVTPLKRAIILEPAELLQALNNRRVEETHAFEESVFLNGIEETIQNLPVLVLRAFLDALVEDSLTWKEKNVTLLTSAIYDSLSPASTQKRMVLASSLGKHLALHKKDFVQQVKNYLSPENLTYYAEALEESFRSFVEAYTVNGGAKELKENELIDLLAFLQERGERVWLDFCFSLPASLWSHTSKQFALSRARVIDSTASIAFMEQIVEPAHLTEDFLEYLDTPEDYMRSFAKRKILEKFDVVMDWEQIYSSIPKNSTLYLNNLLDSTPPSAKIYTMEMLMQKCEGDEKKSYDLIIHLINVLRNELTPAVLHVASQFLIKLSPSVSPVQRRELIDELLRSVSKENYPSEQMLRVLAHYMREEEDSEFHSWSQRFSAGIKSAQESRSVSLLWGVYELLRLDPQVTFRDEVLINLLLNGIGHFKDSTASTGLWFVLKLLDEPALSLEKKSHVLNLLLLKIYGILQSDQHSNITYVFMRRYFLKKLFAFFSEHPPEGYLVLRMHERIAFFPGTFDPFSSGHKAIAMEVAAMGYEVFLAVDEFSWSKATTANLIRREILNLSIADEFHLHVFPREYSINIANPKDLCELRNIFKGREITMLMGGDVILHASAYKEPPTPESVHSFAHILFTRDDSQEVQKRASELQLSVQLLDLGQFSGISSTRIREGIERQKDISGLVDSMAKEYIYEHDLYAVDEKIKHSLQAEPRDIKQWDIISWDELTPFEERLGRAIKLREHANAPRVLELKMPTGEYGFIVFHWIRLKDLHREVTDPVFYRHVSEHSIGRLLCIDAIYHEGDAIFARRLLQEFFRFVLPKDYTYCIYSEDSGGEFQDVLHSMGFSHIDSEHQRLYYVDMSHPCTLSLDVEELILEPYASSQSVQKALGEARDALREAIVALYPGQLLLSMDQVDIYDTLIPLITEENDVPSTPLIPRQLGEALCVPFGEIFKKRILPNTVTKSMHTEKYFCSDLKGFYIEHFPGYLDLEEQVRMVRSFDRPLLLVDDLLHKGYRLKTIYPILKDHGLKTKKLFVGILSGSGKSIAEELNMEVESAYFIPRLRFWFQESKLYPYIGGDSLDGEFPGSKAGFLPSVNLLFPYTRVVFIHDKDTEALIRFSEVCLRASLHVLKALEAEYLRQRHRLLRMDRLGEVLRYIRYPVVANEDVPKKKRPSELLEKDLQLLQRLRGTS
;
A
#
# COMPACT_ATOMS: atom_id res chain seq x y z
N MET A 1 6.68 -19.33 -33.24
CA MET A 1 7.75 -18.37 -32.84
C MET A 1 8.93 -18.31 -33.81
N LYS A 2 9.84 -19.30 -33.91
CA LYS A 2 10.94 -19.27 -34.92
C LYS A 2 10.47 -19.17 -36.38
N GLN A 3 9.24 -19.61 -36.65
CA GLN A 3 8.60 -19.54 -37.97
C GLN A 3 7.93 -18.17 -38.24
N LEU A 4 7.50 -17.46 -37.19
CA LEU A 4 6.97 -16.09 -37.26
C LEU A 4 8.11 -15.07 -37.42
N ALA A 5 9.26 -15.30 -36.76
CA ALA A 5 10.45 -14.46 -36.87
C ALA A 5 11.13 -14.51 -38.26
N LYS A 6 10.75 -15.45 -39.14
CA LYS A 6 11.39 -15.61 -40.46
C LYS A 6 10.72 -14.82 -41.57
N ASN A 7 9.50 -14.31 -41.37
CA ASN A 7 8.64 -13.92 -42.48
C ASN A 7 8.22 -12.45 -42.60
N ASN A 8 8.52 -11.53 -41.67
CA ASN A 8 8.36 -10.10 -41.99
C ASN A 8 9.01 -9.12 -40.99
N MET A 9 9.60 -8.09 -41.58
CA MET A 9 10.04 -6.79 -41.04
C MET A 9 11.30 -6.76 -40.15
N GLY A 10 12.35 -6.17 -40.74
CA GLY A 10 13.55 -5.76 -40.02
C GLY A 10 13.21 -4.70 -38.97
N LEU A 11 13.55 -4.99 -37.72
CA LEU A 11 13.53 -4.05 -36.62
C LEU A 11 14.97 -3.92 -36.07
N PRO A 12 15.50 -2.69 -35.91
CA PRO A 12 16.85 -2.47 -35.39
C PRO A 12 16.95 -2.79 -33.89
N ALA A 13 18.11 -3.34 -33.50
CA ALA A 13 18.38 -4.05 -32.25
C ALA A 13 18.53 -3.20 -30.96
N TRP A 14 17.99 -1.98 -30.88
CA TRP A 14 18.18 -1.10 -29.69
C TRP A 14 16.90 -0.54 -29.06
N ARG A 15 15.72 -1.10 -29.34
CA ARG A 15 14.42 -0.55 -28.88
C ARG A 15 13.64 -1.42 -27.88
N LEU A 16 14.31 -2.26 -27.09
CA LEU A 16 13.59 -3.14 -26.15
C LEU A 16 13.77 -2.84 -24.65
N ASP A 17 14.65 -1.92 -24.25
CA ASP A 17 15.10 -1.91 -22.85
C ASP A 17 14.58 -0.81 -21.91
N THR A 18 13.76 0.17 -22.32
CA THR A 18 13.33 1.23 -21.38
C THR A 18 11.95 1.86 -21.65
N VAL A 19 10.97 1.09 -22.12
CA VAL A 19 9.62 1.63 -22.42
C VAL A 19 8.54 0.83 -21.69
N THR A 20 7.71 1.53 -20.90
CA THR A 20 6.63 0.93 -20.12
C THR A 20 5.69 0.09 -21.00
N PRO A 21 5.31 -1.13 -20.61
CA PRO A 21 4.44 -1.96 -21.44
C PRO A 21 3.00 -1.47 -21.63
N LEU A 22 2.48 -0.51 -20.83
CA LEU A 22 1.21 0.16 -21.17
C LEU A 22 1.36 0.94 -22.47
N LYS A 23 2.51 1.61 -22.67
CA LYS A 23 2.87 2.23 -23.95
C LYS A 23 2.99 1.20 -25.08
N ARG A 24 3.36 -0.06 -24.77
CA ARG A 24 3.34 -1.17 -25.74
C ARG A 24 1.90 -1.63 -26.06
N ALA A 25 1.00 -1.74 -25.07
CA ALA A 25 -0.38 -2.15 -25.29
C ALA A 25 -1.23 -1.08 -26.01
N ILE A 26 -0.95 0.21 -25.79
CA ILE A 26 -1.68 1.33 -26.38
C ILE A 26 -1.23 1.64 -27.82
N ILE A 27 0.03 1.35 -28.17
CA ILE A 27 0.64 1.78 -29.45
C ILE A 27 0.88 0.63 -30.42
N LEU A 28 1.07 -0.61 -29.94
CA LEU A 28 1.49 -1.73 -30.77
C LEU A 28 0.32 -2.58 -31.26
N GLU A 29 0.52 -3.21 -32.41
CA GLU A 29 -0.39 -4.22 -32.96
C GLU A 29 -0.38 -5.50 -32.08
N PRO A 30 -1.44 -6.34 -32.09
CA PRO A 30 -1.56 -7.52 -31.24
C PRO A 30 -0.34 -8.47 -31.23
N ALA A 31 0.34 -8.64 -32.36
CA ALA A 31 1.52 -9.50 -32.48
C ALA A 31 2.76 -8.98 -31.71
N GLU A 32 2.92 -7.67 -31.61
CA GLU A 32 4.03 -7.01 -30.93
C GLU A 32 3.80 -6.95 -29.41
N LEU A 33 2.54 -6.81 -28.98
CA LEU A 33 2.12 -6.94 -27.57
C LEU A 33 2.47 -8.34 -27.02
N LEU A 34 2.21 -9.39 -27.79
CA LEU A 34 2.58 -10.76 -27.42
C LEU A 34 4.09 -10.94 -27.24
N GLN A 35 4.89 -10.36 -28.11
CA GLN A 35 6.35 -10.43 -28.01
C GLN A 35 6.87 -9.70 -26.75
N ALA A 36 6.24 -8.57 -26.39
CA ALA A 36 6.57 -7.83 -25.18
C ALA A 36 6.24 -8.61 -23.90
N LEU A 37 5.07 -9.24 -23.84
CA LEU A 37 4.67 -10.10 -22.73
C LEU A 37 5.61 -11.31 -22.57
N ASN A 38 6.12 -11.85 -23.69
CA ASN A 38 7.06 -12.97 -23.68
C ASN A 38 8.45 -12.60 -23.11
N ASN A 39 8.94 -11.37 -23.34
CA ASN A 39 10.23 -10.92 -22.80
C ASN A 39 10.21 -10.76 -21.26
N ARG A 40 9.05 -10.46 -20.66
CA ARG A 40 8.88 -10.40 -19.20
C ARG A 40 8.94 -11.75 -18.50
N ARG A 41 8.80 -12.86 -19.25
CA ARG A 41 9.04 -14.22 -18.76
C ARG A 41 10.48 -14.44 -18.27
N VAL A 42 11.39 -13.47 -18.50
CA VAL A 42 12.78 -13.47 -18.01
C VAL A 42 12.94 -12.63 -16.73
N GLU A 43 12.24 -11.50 -16.59
CA GLU A 43 12.38 -10.61 -15.42
C GLU A 43 11.65 -11.15 -14.18
N GLU A 44 10.39 -11.62 -14.31
CA GLU A 44 9.61 -12.13 -13.17
C GLU A 44 10.07 -13.52 -12.69
N THR A 45 10.82 -14.25 -13.52
CA THR A 45 11.41 -15.55 -13.15
C THR A 45 12.63 -15.45 -12.24
N HIS A 46 13.26 -14.29 -12.12
CA HIS A 46 14.49 -14.16 -11.35
C HIS A 46 14.28 -13.97 -9.83
N ALA A 47 13.04 -13.74 -9.36
CA ALA A 47 12.76 -13.48 -7.94
C ALA A 47 11.90 -14.57 -7.24
N PHE A 48 11.14 -15.39 -7.96
CA PHE A 48 10.27 -16.39 -7.33
C PHE A 48 11.00 -17.73 -7.16
N GLU A 49 11.56 -17.95 -5.99
CA GLU A 49 12.01 -19.28 -5.58
C GLU A 49 10.84 -20.06 -4.93
N GLU A 50 10.42 -21.17 -5.56
CA GLU A 50 9.37 -22.07 -5.05
C GLU A 50 9.61 -22.46 -3.58
N SER A 51 10.87 -22.67 -3.18
CA SER A 51 11.26 -22.98 -1.80
C SER A 51 11.09 -21.81 -0.83
N VAL A 52 11.27 -20.57 -1.27
CA VAL A 52 11.04 -19.37 -0.45
C VAL A 52 9.55 -19.11 -0.33
N PHE A 53 8.78 -19.30 -1.40
CA PHE A 53 7.32 -19.18 -1.39
C PHE A 53 6.65 -20.17 -0.43
N LEU A 54 7.18 -21.40 -0.34
CA LEU A 54 6.65 -22.41 0.58
C LEU A 54 6.95 -22.10 2.05
N ASN A 55 7.92 -21.22 2.35
CA ASN A 55 8.11 -20.74 3.71
C ASN A 55 6.97 -19.78 4.09
N GLY A 56 6.07 -20.21 4.97
CA GLY A 56 4.91 -19.41 5.41
C GLY A 56 3.61 -19.68 4.62
N ILE A 57 3.58 -20.68 3.74
CA ILE A 57 2.36 -21.05 2.98
C ILE A 57 1.25 -21.55 3.91
N GLU A 58 1.57 -22.24 5.00
CA GLU A 58 0.61 -22.70 6.01
C GLU A 58 -0.10 -21.52 6.67
N GLU A 59 0.65 -20.51 7.10
CA GLU A 59 0.10 -19.29 7.69
C GLU A 59 -0.80 -18.56 6.68
N THR A 60 -0.37 -18.49 5.41
CA THR A 60 -1.18 -17.93 4.32
C THR A 60 -2.52 -18.68 4.19
N ILE A 61 -2.47 -20.01 4.06
CA ILE A 61 -3.65 -20.88 3.93
C ILE A 61 -4.62 -20.69 5.12
N GLN A 62 -4.09 -20.64 6.34
CA GLN A 62 -4.89 -20.52 7.55
C GLN A 62 -5.62 -19.18 7.63
N ASN A 63 -5.00 -18.11 7.14
CA ASN A 63 -5.56 -16.75 7.19
C ASN A 63 -6.51 -16.44 6.02
N LEU A 64 -6.43 -17.16 4.89
CA LEU A 64 -7.28 -16.90 3.73
C LEU A 64 -8.76 -17.23 3.98
N PRO A 65 -9.70 -16.37 3.55
CA PRO A 65 -11.14 -16.68 3.61
C PRO A 65 -11.54 -17.84 2.68
N VAL A 66 -12.67 -18.51 2.93
CA VAL A 66 -13.05 -19.80 2.28
C VAL A 66 -13.06 -19.74 0.74
N LEU A 67 -13.77 -18.78 0.12
CA LEU A 67 -13.83 -18.69 -1.35
C LEU A 67 -12.49 -18.27 -1.97
N VAL A 68 -11.73 -17.43 -1.27
CA VAL A 68 -10.40 -16.97 -1.71
C VAL A 68 -9.40 -18.13 -1.62
N LEU A 69 -9.45 -18.90 -0.53
CA LEU A 69 -8.67 -20.10 -0.32
C LEU A 69 -8.95 -21.14 -1.40
N ARG A 70 -10.22 -21.30 -1.80
CA ARG A 70 -10.59 -22.21 -2.90
C ARG A 70 -9.93 -21.80 -4.22
N ALA A 71 -10.07 -20.53 -4.60
CA ALA A 71 -9.43 -19.99 -5.80
C ALA A 71 -7.90 -20.17 -5.75
N PHE A 72 -7.30 -19.82 -4.60
CA PHE A 72 -5.87 -19.93 -4.36
C PHE A 72 -5.35 -21.35 -4.49
N LEU A 73 -5.96 -22.31 -3.79
CA LEU A 73 -5.53 -23.70 -3.82
C LEU A 73 -5.76 -24.35 -5.19
N ASP A 74 -6.87 -24.07 -5.88
CA ASP A 74 -7.10 -24.63 -7.22
C ASP A 74 -6.00 -24.15 -8.19
N ALA A 75 -5.61 -22.86 -8.16
CA ALA A 75 -4.49 -22.33 -8.96
C ALA A 75 -3.14 -22.95 -8.57
N LEU A 76 -2.89 -23.07 -7.26
CA LEU A 76 -1.63 -23.58 -6.71
C LEU A 76 -1.42 -25.05 -7.05
N VAL A 77 -2.47 -25.86 -6.88
CA VAL A 77 -2.47 -27.28 -7.21
C VAL A 77 -2.23 -27.50 -8.70
N GLU A 78 -2.85 -26.69 -9.56
CA GLU A 78 -2.63 -26.78 -11.01
C GLU A 78 -1.22 -26.33 -11.42
N ASP A 79 -0.70 -25.24 -10.84
CA ASP A 79 0.67 -24.77 -11.11
C ASP A 79 1.73 -25.79 -10.66
N SER A 80 1.45 -26.53 -9.58
CA SER A 80 2.34 -27.52 -8.98
C SER A 80 2.74 -28.67 -9.90
N LEU A 81 1.98 -28.91 -10.99
CA LEU A 81 2.34 -29.88 -12.04
C LEU A 81 3.68 -29.57 -12.71
N THR A 82 4.14 -28.32 -12.63
CA THR A 82 5.42 -27.88 -13.20
C THR A 82 6.56 -27.83 -12.17
N TRP A 83 6.28 -28.15 -10.91
CA TRP A 83 7.24 -28.02 -9.80
C TRP A 83 8.11 -29.28 -9.63
N LYS A 84 9.22 -29.14 -8.89
CA LYS A 84 10.04 -30.28 -8.48
C LYS A 84 9.33 -31.12 -7.41
N GLU A 85 9.54 -32.44 -7.43
CA GLU A 85 8.92 -33.41 -6.49
C GLU A 85 9.07 -33.04 -5.01
N LYS A 86 10.22 -32.46 -4.62
CA LYS A 86 10.45 -31.97 -3.25
C LYS A 86 9.43 -30.88 -2.86
N ASN A 87 9.14 -29.94 -3.76
CA ASN A 87 8.24 -28.83 -3.52
C ASN A 87 6.77 -29.27 -3.58
N VAL A 88 6.45 -30.24 -4.44
CA VAL A 88 5.15 -30.93 -4.43
C VAL A 88 4.90 -31.58 -3.07
N THR A 89 5.89 -32.31 -2.55
CA THR A 89 5.77 -32.98 -1.24
C THR A 89 5.60 -31.97 -0.08
N LEU A 90 6.32 -30.84 -0.12
CA LEU A 90 6.16 -29.76 0.86
C LEU A 90 4.76 -29.13 0.79
N LEU A 91 4.22 -28.90 -0.41
CA LEU A 91 2.86 -28.42 -0.59
C LEU A 91 1.82 -29.42 -0.07
N THR A 92 2.00 -30.72 -0.34
CA THR A 92 1.14 -31.77 0.22
C THR A 92 1.12 -31.70 1.75
N SER A 93 2.29 -31.59 2.40
CA SER A 93 2.39 -31.47 3.87
C SER A 93 1.67 -30.23 4.36
N ALA A 94 1.96 -29.06 3.78
CA ALA A 94 1.37 -27.80 4.22
C ALA A 94 -0.17 -27.79 4.14
N ILE A 95 -0.76 -28.33 3.07
CA ILE A 95 -2.23 -28.46 2.95
C ILE A 95 -2.78 -29.42 4.00
N TYR A 96 -2.10 -30.57 4.22
CA TYR A 96 -2.49 -31.56 5.21
C TYR A 96 -2.43 -31.00 6.64
N ASP A 97 -1.32 -30.37 7.01
CA ASP A 97 -1.08 -29.79 8.33
C ASP A 97 -2.06 -28.65 8.63
N SER A 98 -2.53 -27.95 7.58
CA SER A 98 -3.55 -26.89 7.68
C SER A 98 -4.98 -27.41 7.91
N LEU A 99 -5.26 -28.72 7.80
CA LEU A 99 -6.59 -29.28 8.10
C LEU A 99 -6.96 -29.14 9.58
N SER A 100 -5.96 -29.23 10.47
CA SER A 100 -6.19 -29.27 11.93
C SER A 100 -6.75 -27.97 12.53
N PRO A 101 -6.15 -26.79 12.28
CA PRO A 101 -6.62 -25.52 12.87
C PRO A 101 -7.82 -24.89 12.15
N ALA A 102 -8.25 -25.44 11.01
CA ALA A 102 -9.24 -24.81 10.14
C ALA A 102 -10.70 -24.97 10.64
N SER A 103 -11.57 -24.01 10.31
CA SER A 103 -13.03 -24.16 10.48
C SER A 103 -13.60 -25.26 9.58
N THR A 104 -14.78 -25.80 9.88
CA THR A 104 -15.39 -26.90 9.09
C THR A 104 -15.46 -26.59 7.60
N GLN A 105 -15.87 -25.38 7.20
CA GLN A 105 -15.91 -24.98 5.79
C GLN A 105 -14.52 -24.89 5.14
N LYS A 106 -13.52 -24.33 5.84
CA LYS A 106 -12.14 -24.29 5.34
C LYS A 106 -11.56 -25.69 5.22
N ARG A 107 -11.84 -26.58 6.18
CA ARG A 107 -11.44 -28.00 6.13
C ARG A 107 -11.98 -28.69 4.89
N MET A 108 -13.25 -28.47 4.52
CA MET A 108 -13.81 -29.03 3.28
C MET A 108 -13.05 -28.56 2.03
N VAL A 109 -12.72 -27.27 1.95
CA VAL A 109 -11.97 -26.71 0.81
C VAL A 109 -10.54 -27.26 0.74
N LEU A 110 -9.86 -27.34 1.88
CA LEU A 110 -8.51 -27.91 1.99
C LEU A 110 -8.49 -29.38 1.61
N ALA A 111 -9.41 -30.14 2.18
CA ALA A 111 -9.61 -31.55 1.87
C ALA A 111 -9.84 -31.76 0.39
N SER A 112 -10.81 -31.05 -0.20
CA SER A 112 -11.11 -31.15 -1.63
C SER A 112 -9.87 -30.85 -2.49
N SER A 113 -9.11 -29.81 -2.14
CA SER A 113 -7.90 -29.42 -2.87
C SER A 113 -6.77 -30.44 -2.70
N LEU A 114 -6.61 -31.01 -1.50
CA LEU A 114 -5.65 -32.07 -1.19
C LEU A 114 -5.95 -33.32 -2.01
N GLY A 115 -7.22 -33.72 -2.09
CA GLY A 115 -7.67 -34.81 -2.93
C GLY A 115 -7.30 -34.60 -4.41
N LYS A 116 -7.65 -33.43 -4.97
CA LYS A 116 -7.27 -33.07 -6.35
C LYS A 116 -5.75 -33.09 -6.55
N HIS A 117 -5.00 -32.54 -5.60
CA HIS A 117 -3.54 -32.48 -5.66
C HIS A 117 -2.89 -33.86 -5.70
N LEU A 118 -3.33 -34.76 -4.81
CA LEU A 118 -2.86 -36.14 -4.77
C LEU A 118 -3.19 -36.90 -6.06
N ALA A 119 -4.38 -36.66 -6.62
CA ALA A 119 -4.82 -37.29 -7.88
C ALA A 119 -3.97 -36.82 -9.07
N LEU A 120 -3.71 -35.52 -9.18
CA LEU A 120 -2.90 -34.93 -10.26
C LEU A 120 -1.45 -35.42 -10.25
N HIS A 121 -0.86 -35.65 -9.07
CA HIS A 121 0.50 -36.16 -8.91
C HIS A 121 0.60 -37.69 -8.82
N LYS A 122 -0.47 -38.42 -9.17
CA LYS A 122 -0.52 -39.89 -9.25
C LYS A 122 0.04 -40.62 -8.01
N LYS A 123 -0.28 -40.15 -6.80
CA LYS A 123 0.10 -40.85 -5.56
C LYS A 123 -0.71 -42.15 -5.39
N ASP A 124 -0.14 -43.17 -4.76
CA ASP A 124 -0.77 -44.50 -4.59
C ASP A 124 -2.10 -44.43 -3.81
N PHE A 125 -3.19 -44.84 -4.47
CA PHE A 125 -4.57 -44.71 -3.98
C PHE A 125 -4.84 -45.43 -2.66
N VAL A 126 -4.51 -46.73 -2.58
CA VAL A 126 -4.82 -47.57 -1.41
C VAL A 126 -3.95 -47.18 -0.23
N GLN A 127 -2.68 -46.83 -0.45
CA GLN A 127 -1.78 -46.46 0.62
C GLN A 127 -2.13 -45.11 1.23
N GLN A 128 -2.54 -44.11 0.42
CA GLN A 128 -2.95 -42.81 0.95
C GLN A 128 -4.24 -42.93 1.78
N VAL A 129 -5.25 -43.66 1.29
CA VAL A 129 -6.49 -43.88 2.04
C VAL A 129 -6.22 -44.61 3.36
N LYS A 130 -5.34 -45.61 3.38
CA LYS A 130 -4.92 -46.29 4.61
C LYS A 130 -4.19 -45.36 5.60
N ASN A 131 -3.37 -44.43 5.10
CA ASN A 131 -2.69 -43.43 5.94
C ASN A 131 -3.68 -42.43 6.56
N TYR A 132 -4.73 -42.04 5.82
CA TYR A 132 -5.82 -41.20 6.33
C TYR A 132 -6.68 -41.91 7.39
N LEU A 133 -6.90 -43.22 7.24
CA LEU A 133 -7.66 -44.07 8.17
C LEU A 133 -6.82 -44.57 9.36
N SER A 134 -5.73 -43.87 9.71
CA SER A 134 -5.00 -44.15 10.93
C SER A 134 -5.86 -43.78 12.16
N PRO A 135 -5.77 -44.52 13.28
CA PRO A 135 -6.56 -44.23 14.48
C PRO A 135 -6.38 -42.81 15.03
N GLU A 136 -5.23 -42.20 14.77
CA GLU A 136 -4.90 -40.83 15.19
C GLU A 136 -5.69 -39.77 14.40
N ASN A 137 -6.03 -40.04 13.13
CA ASN A 137 -6.69 -39.10 12.22
C ASN A 137 -8.23 -39.20 12.22
N LEU A 138 -8.78 -40.40 12.45
CA LEU A 138 -10.22 -40.69 12.39
C LEU A 138 -11.05 -39.98 13.48
N THR A 139 -10.43 -39.64 14.61
CA THR A 139 -11.15 -39.08 15.78
C THR A 139 -11.48 -37.58 15.65
N TYR A 140 -10.80 -36.84 14.77
CA TYR A 140 -10.93 -35.37 14.68
C TYR A 140 -11.40 -34.84 13.31
N TYR A 141 -11.27 -35.61 12.21
CA TYR A 141 -11.43 -35.08 10.84
C TYR A 141 -12.26 -35.91 9.87
N ALA A 142 -13.08 -36.86 10.33
CA ALA A 142 -13.82 -37.80 9.45
C ALA A 142 -14.48 -37.15 8.22
N GLU A 143 -15.28 -36.10 8.39
CA GLU A 143 -15.95 -35.38 7.28
C GLU A 143 -14.98 -34.76 6.26
N ALA A 144 -13.84 -34.23 6.72
CA ALA A 144 -12.85 -33.62 5.84
C ALA A 144 -12.08 -34.69 5.07
N LEU A 145 -11.79 -35.81 5.72
CA LEU A 145 -11.16 -36.95 5.08
C LEU A 145 -12.07 -37.55 4.00
N GLU A 146 -13.37 -37.64 4.27
CA GLU A 146 -14.37 -38.05 3.28
C GLU A 146 -14.37 -37.13 2.04
N GLU A 147 -14.37 -35.81 2.24
CA GLU A 147 -14.38 -34.85 1.13
C GLU A 147 -13.08 -34.87 0.32
N SER A 148 -11.93 -35.06 0.98
CA SER A 148 -10.63 -35.24 0.31
C SER A 148 -10.65 -36.49 -0.57
N PHE A 149 -11.16 -37.59 -0.03
CA PHE A 149 -11.30 -38.83 -0.76
C PHE A 149 -12.28 -38.70 -1.95
N ARG A 150 -13.43 -38.03 -1.76
CA ARG A 150 -14.38 -37.70 -2.84
C ARG A 150 -13.68 -36.97 -3.99
N SER A 151 -13.04 -35.85 -3.66
CA SER A 151 -12.42 -34.96 -4.63
C SER A 151 -11.22 -35.60 -5.33
N PHE A 152 -10.46 -36.45 -4.62
CA PHE A 152 -9.42 -37.28 -5.23
C PHE A 152 -10.00 -38.16 -6.31
N VAL A 153 -11.04 -38.92 -5.98
CA VAL A 153 -11.66 -39.89 -6.89
C VAL A 153 -12.26 -39.20 -8.12
N GLU A 154 -12.97 -38.08 -7.92
CA GLU A 154 -13.48 -37.25 -9.00
C GLU A 154 -12.35 -36.74 -9.92
N ALA A 155 -11.32 -36.11 -9.36
CA ALA A 155 -10.20 -35.57 -10.14
C ALA A 155 -9.40 -36.67 -10.87
N TYR A 156 -9.26 -37.84 -10.24
CA TYR A 156 -8.57 -38.99 -10.82
C TYR A 156 -9.30 -39.53 -12.06
N THR A 157 -10.64 -39.51 -12.05
CA THR A 157 -11.44 -39.94 -13.22
C THR A 157 -11.38 -38.97 -14.39
N VAL A 158 -11.56 -37.68 -14.11
CA VAL A 158 -11.62 -36.63 -15.14
C VAL A 158 -10.29 -36.51 -15.89
N ASN A 159 -9.16 -36.67 -15.20
CA ASN A 159 -7.81 -36.55 -15.78
C ASN A 159 -7.31 -37.82 -16.51
N GLY A 160 -8.19 -38.79 -16.80
CA GLY A 160 -7.83 -39.99 -17.54
C GLY A 160 -7.12 -41.08 -16.72
N GLY A 161 -7.07 -40.95 -15.38
CA GLY A 161 -6.58 -41.98 -14.46
C GLY A 161 -7.46 -43.23 -14.42
N ALA A 162 -8.67 -43.19 -15.01
CA ALA A 162 -9.54 -44.35 -15.17
C ALA A 162 -8.91 -45.52 -15.96
N LYS A 163 -7.78 -45.32 -16.65
CA LYS A 163 -7.00 -46.42 -17.26
C LYS A 163 -6.01 -47.10 -16.30
N GLU A 164 -5.81 -46.59 -15.08
CA GLU A 164 -4.78 -47.04 -14.13
C GLU A 164 -5.28 -47.32 -12.70
N LEU A 165 -6.58 -47.22 -12.38
CA LEU A 165 -7.11 -47.84 -11.14
C LEU A 165 -7.02 -49.36 -11.32
N LYS A 166 -6.15 -50.04 -10.57
CA LYS A 166 -6.09 -51.50 -10.66
C LYS A 166 -7.39 -52.05 -10.12
N GLU A 167 -7.97 -53.02 -10.83
CA GLU A 167 -9.28 -53.61 -10.53
C GLU A 167 -9.44 -54.11 -9.08
N ASN A 168 -8.32 -54.43 -8.43
CA ASN A 168 -8.25 -54.91 -7.05
C ASN A 168 -8.24 -53.80 -5.99
N GLU A 169 -7.94 -52.55 -6.33
CA GLU A 169 -7.72 -51.48 -5.33
C GLU A 169 -9.01 -51.05 -4.61
N LEU A 170 -10.13 -50.92 -5.33
CA LEU A 170 -11.45 -50.64 -4.73
C LEU A 170 -11.99 -51.85 -3.95
N ILE A 171 -11.70 -53.07 -4.42
CA ILE A 171 -12.09 -54.31 -3.75
C ILE A 171 -11.33 -54.44 -2.42
N ASP A 172 -10.01 -54.21 -2.44
CA ASP A 172 -9.14 -54.23 -1.27
C ASP A 172 -9.55 -53.15 -0.26
N LEU A 173 -9.95 -51.97 -0.72
CA LEU A 173 -10.45 -50.89 0.14
C LEU A 173 -11.78 -51.27 0.81
N LEU A 174 -12.76 -51.76 0.05
CA LEU A 174 -14.06 -52.20 0.61
C LEU A 174 -13.88 -53.34 1.60
N ALA A 175 -13.01 -54.31 1.30
CA ALA A 175 -12.69 -55.40 2.20
C ALA A 175 -12.04 -54.89 3.50
N PHE A 176 -11.07 -53.98 3.39
CA PHE A 176 -10.37 -53.36 4.52
C PHE A 176 -11.32 -52.57 5.44
N LEU A 177 -12.18 -51.72 4.86
CA LEU A 177 -13.15 -50.93 5.62
C LEU A 177 -14.15 -51.81 6.36
N GLN A 178 -14.57 -52.90 5.73
CA GLN A 178 -15.49 -53.86 6.34
C GLN A 178 -14.85 -54.69 7.44
N GLU A 179 -13.60 -55.12 7.28
CA GLU A 179 -12.85 -55.82 8.33
C GLU A 179 -12.68 -54.93 9.58
N ARG A 180 -12.53 -53.62 9.38
CA ARG A 180 -12.44 -52.64 10.47
C ARG A 180 -13.79 -52.17 11.01
N GLY A 181 -14.91 -52.53 10.39
CA GLY A 181 -16.24 -52.12 10.81
C GLY A 181 -16.55 -50.63 10.58
N GLU A 182 -15.82 -49.97 9.67
CA GLU A 182 -15.95 -48.54 9.37
C GLU A 182 -17.17 -48.27 8.47
N ARG A 183 -18.39 -48.42 9.03
CA ARG A 183 -19.66 -48.33 8.29
C ARG A 183 -19.86 -47.01 7.56
N VAL A 184 -19.44 -45.89 8.15
CA VAL A 184 -19.57 -44.54 7.55
C VAL A 184 -18.76 -44.45 6.25
N TRP A 185 -17.52 -44.95 6.28
CA TRP A 185 -16.63 -44.98 5.11
C TRP A 185 -17.09 -45.96 4.02
N LEU A 186 -17.73 -47.07 4.42
CA LEU A 186 -18.38 -47.98 3.48
C LEU A 186 -19.56 -47.32 2.77
N ASP A 187 -20.46 -46.68 3.53
CA ASP A 187 -21.58 -45.90 2.97
C ASP A 187 -21.10 -44.78 2.06
N PHE A 188 -19.99 -44.12 2.43
CA PHE A 188 -19.34 -43.14 1.57
C PHE A 188 -18.82 -43.77 0.27
N CYS A 189 -18.14 -44.91 0.31
CA CYS A 189 -17.66 -45.58 -0.91
C CYS A 189 -18.82 -45.88 -1.86
N PHE A 190 -19.97 -46.31 -1.34
CA PHE A 190 -21.17 -46.53 -2.15
C PHE A 190 -21.77 -45.22 -2.71
N SER A 191 -21.48 -44.07 -2.12
CA SER A 191 -21.88 -42.78 -2.70
C SER A 191 -21.04 -42.35 -3.92
N LEU A 192 -19.96 -43.07 -4.25
CA LEU A 192 -19.12 -42.78 -5.41
C LEU A 192 -19.84 -43.11 -6.73
N PRO A 193 -19.65 -42.31 -7.80
CA PRO A 193 -20.26 -42.54 -9.11
C PRO A 193 -20.08 -43.97 -9.66
N ALA A 194 -21.16 -44.58 -10.15
CA ALA A 194 -21.15 -45.91 -10.78
C ALA A 194 -20.12 -46.10 -11.92
N SER A 195 -19.70 -45.02 -12.59
CA SER A 195 -18.68 -45.03 -13.65
C SER A 195 -17.27 -45.40 -13.16
N LEU A 196 -17.01 -45.30 -11.86
CA LEU A 196 -15.73 -45.65 -11.24
C LEU A 196 -15.52 -47.15 -11.06
N TRP A 197 -16.61 -47.91 -11.09
CA TRP A 197 -16.60 -49.32 -10.75
C TRP A 197 -16.48 -50.14 -12.03
N SER A 198 -15.43 -50.95 -12.14
CA SER A 198 -15.31 -51.99 -13.16
C SER A 198 -16.44 -53.01 -13.03
N HIS A 199 -16.69 -53.81 -14.06
CA HIS A 199 -17.71 -54.86 -13.99
C HIS A 199 -17.48 -55.82 -12.80
N THR A 200 -16.24 -56.22 -12.55
CA THR A 200 -15.86 -57.13 -11.47
C THR A 200 -16.02 -56.49 -10.08
N SER A 201 -15.60 -55.22 -9.92
CA SER A 201 -15.74 -54.49 -8.67
C SER A 201 -17.20 -54.11 -8.37
N LYS A 202 -18.03 -53.86 -9.40
CA LYS A 202 -19.49 -53.69 -9.26
C LYS A 202 -20.14 -54.92 -8.63
N GLN A 203 -19.83 -56.13 -9.10
CA GLN A 203 -20.42 -57.35 -8.53
C GLN A 203 -20.03 -57.54 -7.05
N PHE A 204 -18.76 -57.32 -6.72
CA PHE A 204 -18.29 -57.37 -5.35
C PHE A 204 -19.02 -56.32 -4.48
N ALA A 205 -19.07 -55.07 -4.93
CA ALA A 205 -19.73 -53.97 -4.22
C ALA A 205 -21.24 -54.20 -4.06
N LEU A 206 -21.93 -54.72 -5.07
CA LEU A 206 -23.37 -55.04 -5.03
C LEU A 206 -23.69 -56.08 -3.95
N SER A 207 -22.83 -57.10 -3.79
CA SER A 207 -22.98 -58.08 -2.71
C SER A 207 -22.83 -57.46 -1.32
N ARG A 208 -21.94 -56.48 -1.16
CA ARG A 208 -21.70 -55.79 0.12
C ARG A 208 -22.79 -54.77 0.44
N ALA A 209 -23.25 -54.04 -0.57
CA ALA A 209 -24.32 -53.05 -0.45
C ALA A 209 -25.61 -53.68 0.10
N ARG A 210 -25.99 -54.86 -0.40
CA ARG A 210 -27.17 -55.61 0.10
C ARG A 210 -27.07 -56.02 1.57
N VAL A 211 -25.86 -56.28 2.07
CA VAL A 211 -25.63 -56.66 3.48
C VAL A 211 -25.67 -55.45 4.40
N ILE A 212 -25.24 -54.29 3.91
CA ILE A 212 -25.17 -53.04 4.67
C ILE A 212 -26.54 -52.38 4.75
N ASP A 213 -27.32 -52.43 3.67
CA ASP A 213 -28.73 -52.04 3.60
C ASP A 213 -29.04 -50.63 4.14
N SER A 214 -28.06 -49.73 4.01
CA SER A 214 -28.23 -48.30 4.28
C SER A 214 -28.87 -47.60 3.09
N THR A 215 -29.44 -46.42 3.31
CA THR A 215 -29.96 -45.57 2.22
C THR A 215 -28.89 -45.25 1.16
N ALA A 216 -27.61 -45.12 1.54
CA ALA A 216 -26.50 -44.91 0.62
C ALA A 216 -26.19 -46.17 -0.22
N SER A 217 -26.21 -47.35 0.41
CA SER A 217 -26.00 -48.62 -0.28
C SER A 217 -27.11 -48.93 -1.29
N ILE A 218 -28.36 -48.58 -0.98
CA ILE A 218 -29.50 -48.75 -1.89
C ILE A 218 -29.40 -47.76 -3.06
N ALA A 219 -29.02 -46.51 -2.81
CA ALA A 219 -28.76 -45.52 -3.86
C ALA A 219 -27.65 -45.97 -4.82
N PHE A 220 -26.61 -46.61 -4.30
CA PHE A 220 -25.58 -47.22 -5.13
C PHE A 220 -26.13 -48.34 -6.00
N MET A 221 -26.92 -49.25 -5.41
CA MET A 221 -27.59 -50.33 -6.16
C MET A 221 -28.46 -49.77 -7.28
N GLU A 222 -29.22 -48.70 -7.06
CA GLU A 222 -30.01 -48.03 -8.11
C GLU A 222 -29.17 -47.68 -9.36
N GLN A 223 -27.94 -47.21 -9.14
CA GLN A 223 -27.05 -46.80 -10.22
C GLN A 223 -26.45 -47.99 -10.97
N ILE A 224 -26.01 -49.05 -10.26
CA ILE A 224 -25.21 -50.15 -10.84
C ILE A 224 -25.98 -51.43 -11.15
N VAL A 225 -27.20 -51.60 -10.62
CA VAL A 225 -28.04 -52.76 -10.94
C VAL A 225 -28.34 -52.76 -12.44
N GLU A 226 -28.24 -53.97 -13.01
CA GLU A 226 -28.50 -54.30 -14.42
C GLU A 226 -29.51 -55.45 -14.43
N PRO A 227 -30.22 -55.70 -15.55
CA PRO A 227 -31.25 -56.74 -15.60
C PRO A 227 -30.77 -58.13 -15.17
N ALA A 228 -29.50 -58.46 -15.43
CA ALA A 228 -28.89 -59.73 -15.05
C ALA A 228 -28.73 -59.94 -13.53
N HIS A 229 -28.83 -58.87 -12.73
CA HIS A 229 -28.71 -58.92 -11.27
C HIS A 229 -30.06 -59.10 -10.55
N LEU A 230 -31.19 -59.00 -11.27
CA LEU A 230 -32.54 -59.14 -10.73
C LEU A 230 -32.95 -60.61 -10.57
N THR A 231 -32.29 -61.33 -9.68
CA THR A 231 -32.73 -62.69 -9.28
C THR A 231 -34.01 -62.62 -8.45
N GLU A 232 -34.73 -63.74 -8.29
CA GLU A 232 -35.92 -63.80 -7.40
C GLU A 232 -35.59 -63.28 -5.99
N ASP A 233 -34.47 -63.72 -5.40
CA ASP A 233 -33.97 -63.21 -4.11
C ASP A 233 -33.68 -61.68 -4.09
N PHE A 234 -33.40 -61.07 -5.25
CA PHE A 234 -33.18 -59.62 -5.38
C PHE A 234 -34.49 -58.86 -5.44
N LEU A 235 -35.45 -59.37 -6.18
CA LEU A 235 -36.80 -58.80 -6.24
C LEU A 235 -37.49 -58.89 -4.87
N GLU A 236 -37.35 -60.01 -4.15
CA GLU A 236 -37.89 -60.16 -2.79
C GLU A 236 -37.25 -59.17 -1.79
N TYR A 237 -35.92 -58.97 -1.89
CA TYR A 237 -35.23 -57.96 -1.10
C TYR A 237 -35.71 -56.52 -1.39
N LEU A 238 -35.94 -56.19 -2.67
CA LEU A 238 -36.44 -54.87 -3.08
C LEU A 238 -37.90 -54.64 -2.67
N ASP A 239 -38.70 -55.69 -2.60
CA ASP A 239 -40.11 -55.65 -2.19
C ASP A 239 -40.30 -55.67 -0.65
N THR A 240 -39.24 -55.89 0.11
CA THR A 240 -39.32 -55.93 1.58
C THR A 240 -39.66 -54.53 2.12
N PRO A 241 -40.82 -54.34 2.82
CA PRO A 241 -41.23 -53.03 3.34
C PRO A 241 -40.33 -52.56 4.48
N GLU A 242 -39.86 -51.31 4.40
CA GLU A 242 -38.97 -50.72 5.38
C GLU A 242 -39.46 -49.31 5.80
N ASP A 243 -38.59 -48.49 6.40
CA ASP A 243 -38.89 -47.08 6.54
C ASP A 243 -39.15 -46.43 5.16
N TYR A 244 -39.89 -45.32 5.17
CA TYR A 244 -40.35 -44.65 3.97
C TYR A 244 -39.20 -44.23 3.03
N MET A 245 -37.99 -43.98 3.54
CA MET A 245 -36.86 -43.55 2.70
C MET A 245 -36.18 -44.70 1.99
N ARG A 246 -35.92 -45.81 2.69
CA ARG A 246 -35.36 -47.01 2.05
C ARG A 246 -36.36 -47.64 1.08
N SER A 247 -37.64 -47.64 1.45
CA SER A 247 -38.73 -48.07 0.56
C SER A 247 -38.79 -47.21 -0.72
N PHE A 248 -38.67 -45.88 -0.60
CA PHE A 248 -38.63 -44.99 -1.75
C PHE A 248 -37.39 -45.20 -2.64
N ALA A 249 -36.21 -45.42 -2.02
CA ALA A 249 -34.98 -45.72 -2.75
C ALA A 249 -35.06 -47.07 -3.52
N LYS A 250 -35.57 -48.13 -2.87
CA LYS A 250 -35.78 -49.45 -3.51
C LYS A 250 -36.77 -49.38 -4.67
N ARG A 251 -37.84 -48.58 -4.53
CA ARG A 251 -38.81 -48.32 -5.60
C ARG A 251 -38.17 -47.80 -6.88
N LYS A 252 -37.22 -46.85 -6.79
CA LYS A 252 -36.53 -46.34 -7.98
C LYS A 252 -35.80 -47.43 -8.76
N ILE A 253 -35.24 -48.41 -8.05
CA ILE A 253 -34.58 -49.56 -8.68
C ILE A 253 -35.61 -50.37 -9.48
N LEU A 254 -36.79 -50.63 -8.90
CA LEU A 254 -37.85 -51.39 -9.54
C LEU A 254 -38.47 -50.64 -10.73
N GLU A 255 -38.69 -49.32 -10.61
CA GLU A 255 -39.20 -48.46 -11.69
C GLU A 255 -38.25 -48.42 -12.90
N LYS A 256 -36.93 -48.47 -12.68
CA LYS A 256 -35.92 -48.55 -13.75
C LYS A 256 -36.08 -49.78 -14.67
N PHE A 257 -36.76 -50.82 -14.20
CA PHE A 257 -36.96 -52.08 -14.93
C PHE A 257 -38.43 -52.39 -15.22
N ASP A 258 -39.32 -51.38 -15.18
CA ASP A 258 -40.75 -51.50 -15.46
C ASP A 258 -41.47 -52.59 -14.64
N VAL A 259 -40.99 -52.86 -13.41
CA VAL A 259 -41.61 -53.84 -12.52
C VAL A 259 -42.84 -53.22 -11.85
N VAL A 260 -44.03 -53.68 -12.24
CA VAL A 260 -45.32 -53.19 -11.74
C VAL A 260 -45.62 -53.76 -10.36
N MET A 261 -45.91 -52.88 -9.40
CA MET A 261 -46.17 -53.23 -8.00
C MET A 261 -47.23 -52.32 -7.36
N ASP A 262 -47.92 -52.82 -6.32
CA ASP A 262 -48.98 -52.13 -5.59
C ASP A 262 -48.41 -51.38 -4.37
N TRP A 263 -48.24 -50.07 -4.49
CA TRP A 263 -47.52 -49.23 -3.54
C TRP A 263 -48.40 -48.33 -2.66
N GLU A 264 -49.73 -48.53 -2.62
CA GLU A 264 -50.64 -47.71 -1.80
C GLU A 264 -50.22 -47.68 -0.32
N GLN A 265 -49.64 -48.76 0.18
CA GLN A 265 -49.21 -48.92 1.57
C GLN A 265 -47.97 -48.08 1.93
N ILE A 266 -47.11 -47.75 0.95
CA ILE A 266 -45.91 -46.92 1.17
C ILE A 266 -46.24 -45.44 0.96
N TYR A 267 -47.07 -45.12 -0.04
CA TYR A 267 -47.56 -43.74 -0.20
C TYR A 267 -48.34 -43.24 1.02
N SER A 268 -49.09 -44.11 1.67
CA SER A 268 -49.79 -43.82 2.92
C SER A 268 -48.87 -43.72 4.14
N SER A 269 -47.64 -44.27 4.09
CA SER A 269 -46.64 -44.18 5.15
C SER A 269 -45.69 -42.97 5.00
N ILE A 270 -45.68 -42.29 3.84
CA ILE A 270 -44.89 -41.07 3.64
C ILE A 270 -45.41 -39.96 4.58
N PRO A 271 -44.54 -39.35 5.41
CA PRO A 271 -44.92 -38.25 6.29
C PRO A 271 -45.52 -37.03 5.56
N LYS A 272 -46.24 -36.19 6.31
CA LYS A 272 -46.69 -34.87 5.82
C LYS A 272 -45.49 -34.01 5.39
N ASN A 273 -45.70 -33.11 4.44
CA ASN A 273 -44.63 -32.25 3.90
C ASN A 273 -43.89 -31.46 5.01
N SER A 274 -44.59 -31.00 6.05
CA SER A 274 -43.95 -30.33 7.21
C SER A 274 -42.90 -31.20 7.91
N THR A 275 -43.15 -32.50 8.03
CA THR A 275 -42.21 -33.47 8.63
C THR A 275 -41.05 -33.75 7.68
N LEU A 276 -41.32 -33.83 6.37
CA LEU A 276 -40.27 -34.00 5.36
C LEU A 276 -39.32 -32.80 5.32
N TYR A 277 -39.83 -31.57 5.34
CA TYR A 277 -39.02 -30.35 5.40
C TYR A 277 -38.14 -30.32 6.65
N LEU A 278 -38.70 -30.66 7.82
CA LEU A 278 -37.95 -30.68 9.08
C LEU A 278 -36.85 -31.75 9.07
N ASN A 279 -37.16 -32.98 8.66
CA ASN A 279 -36.18 -34.07 8.56
C ASN A 279 -35.04 -33.74 7.60
N ASN A 280 -35.34 -33.02 6.52
CA ASN A 280 -34.36 -32.63 5.52
C ASN A 280 -33.33 -31.62 6.06
N LEU A 281 -33.70 -30.81 7.06
CA LEU A 281 -32.82 -29.81 7.68
C LEU A 281 -32.02 -30.34 8.88
N LEU A 282 -32.31 -31.54 9.39
CA LEU A 282 -31.57 -32.12 10.53
C LEU A 282 -30.17 -32.57 10.11
N ASP A 283 -29.16 -32.20 10.91
CA ASP A 283 -27.77 -32.62 10.70
C ASP A 283 -27.57 -34.14 10.83
N SER A 284 -28.39 -34.79 11.67
CA SER A 284 -28.36 -36.25 11.85
C SER A 284 -28.88 -37.05 10.65
N THR A 285 -29.49 -36.40 9.66
CA THR A 285 -30.06 -37.07 8.48
C THR A 285 -28.96 -37.32 7.44
N PRO A 286 -28.75 -38.57 6.98
CA PRO A 286 -27.73 -38.87 5.97
C PRO A 286 -27.95 -38.11 4.65
N PRO A 287 -26.88 -37.75 3.89
CA PRO A 287 -26.99 -37.02 2.63
C PRO A 287 -27.92 -37.67 1.58
N SER A 288 -27.83 -38.99 1.40
CA SER A 288 -28.69 -39.74 0.47
C SER A 288 -30.17 -39.64 0.84
N ALA A 289 -30.47 -39.71 2.14
CA ALA A 289 -31.79 -39.50 2.69
C ALA A 289 -32.32 -38.06 2.45
N LYS A 290 -31.46 -37.04 2.60
CA LYS A 290 -31.82 -35.65 2.25
C LYS A 290 -32.16 -35.52 0.76
N ILE A 291 -31.39 -36.15 -0.13
CA ILE A 291 -31.62 -36.16 -1.58
C ILE A 291 -32.98 -36.80 -1.92
N TYR A 292 -33.24 -38.00 -1.43
CA TYR A 292 -34.53 -38.67 -1.66
C TYR A 292 -35.73 -37.89 -1.11
N THR A 293 -35.55 -37.22 0.04
CA THR A 293 -36.59 -36.35 0.59
C THR A 293 -36.91 -35.18 -0.35
N MET A 294 -35.90 -34.54 -0.94
CA MET A 294 -36.10 -33.47 -1.93
C MET A 294 -36.79 -34.00 -3.19
N GLU A 295 -36.43 -35.19 -3.66
CA GLU A 295 -37.07 -35.83 -4.83
C GLU A 295 -38.55 -36.15 -4.58
N MET A 296 -38.88 -36.70 -3.40
CA MET A 296 -40.27 -36.95 -2.99
C MET A 296 -41.09 -35.65 -2.96
N LEU A 297 -40.50 -34.57 -2.44
CA LEU A 297 -41.15 -33.27 -2.42
C LEU A 297 -41.34 -32.72 -3.84
N MET A 298 -40.35 -32.89 -4.72
CA MET A 298 -40.44 -32.48 -6.11
C MET A 298 -41.60 -33.16 -6.85
N GLN A 299 -41.79 -34.47 -6.67
CA GLN A 299 -42.92 -35.22 -7.24
C GLN A 299 -44.28 -34.74 -6.72
N LYS A 300 -44.36 -34.31 -5.46
CA LYS A 300 -45.60 -33.80 -4.83
C LYS A 300 -45.98 -32.38 -5.28
N CYS A 301 -45.06 -31.64 -5.89
CA CYS A 301 -45.26 -30.25 -6.29
C CYS A 301 -45.60 -30.10 -7.78
N GLU A 302 -45.47 -31.15 -8.61
CA GLU A 302 -45.77 -31.08 -10.04
C GLU A 302 -47.20 -30.56 -10.31
N GLY A 303 -47.29 -29.45 -11.07
CA GLY A 303 -48.55 -28.84 -11.47
C GLY A 303 -49.22 -27.93 -10.42
N ASP A 304 -48.60 -27.71 -9.25
CA ASP A 304 -49.13 -26.86 -8.19
C ASP A 304 -48.15 -25.70 -7.87
N GLU A 305 -48.51 -24.48 -8.29
CA GLU A 305 -47.70 -23.26 -8.13
C GLU A 305 -47.36 -22.99 -6.65
N LYS A 306 -48.34 -23.14 -5.75
CA LYS A 306 -48.16 -22.84 -4.33
C LYS A 306 -47.20 -23.84 -3.68
N LYS A 307 -47.38 -25.13 -3.95
CA LYS A 307 -46.46 -26.16 -3.43
C LYS A 307 -45.05 -26.01 -4.01
N SER A 308 -44.94 -25.62 -5.27
CA SER A 308 -43.65 -25.34 -5.92
C SER A 308 -42.93 -24.18 -5.24
N TYR A 309 -43.64 -23.10 -4.91
CA TYR A 309 -43.07 -21.97 -4.17
C TYR A 309 -42.65 -22.35 -2.74
N ASP A 310 -43.47 -23.10 -2.01
CA ASP A 310 -43.12 -23.59 -0.67
C ASP A 310 -41.86 -24.48 -0.70
N LEU A 311 -41.73 -25.32 -1.73
CA LEU A 311 -40.54 -26.15 -1.95
C LEU A 311 -39.31 -25.31 -2.30
N ILE A 312 -39.44 -24.27 -3.13
CA ILE A 312 -38.34 -23.34 -3.44
C ILE A 312 -37.80 -22.70 -2.16
N ILE A 313 -38.66 -22.19 -1.28
CA ILE A 313 -38.24 -21.61 0.00
C ILE A 313 -37.46 -22.63 0.84
N HIS A 314 -37.96 -23.87 0.91
CA HIS A 314 -37.27 -24.96 1.60
C HIS A 314 -35.88 -25.23 1.00
N LEU A 315 -35.77 -25.36 -0.32
CA LEU A 315 -34.50 -25.62 -1.00
C LEU A 315 -33.50 -24.47 -0.83
N ILE A 316 -33.97 -23.22 -0.78
CA ILE A 316 -33.12 -22.06 -0.45
C ILE A 316 -32.59 -22.17 0.99
N ASN A 317 -33.39 -22.65 1.94
CA ASN A 317 -32.92 -22.89 3.31
C ASN A 317 -31.90 -24.04 3.38
N VAL A 318 -32.06 -25.08 2.55
CA VAL A 318 -31.05 -26.15 2.39
C VAL A 318 -29.74 -25.53 1.89
N LEU A 319 -29.78 -24.72 0.82
CA LEU A 319 -28.59 -24.06 0.27
C LEU A 319 -27.82 -23.16 1.25
N ARG A 320 -28.51 -22.61 2.28
CA ARG A 320 -27.92 -21.74 3.31
C ARG A 320 -27.25 -22.50 4.45
N ASN A 321 -27.79 -23.66 4.84
CA ASN A 321 -27.41 -24.34 6.07
C ASN A 321 -26.68 -25.66 5.84
N GLU A 322 -26.78 -26.24 4.64
CA GLU A 322 -26.12 -27.50 4.29
C GLU A 322 -24.65 -27.27 3.87
N LEU A 323 -23.76 -28.19 4.24
CA LEU A 323 -22.35 -28.17 3.86
C LEU A 323 -22.00 -29.27 2.86
N THR A 324 -22.86 -30.28 2.71
CA THR A 324 -22.62 -31.45 1.86
C THR A 324 -22.74 -31.10 0.37
N PRO A 325 -21.67 -31.20 -0.44
CA PRO A 325 -21.69 -30.78 -1.85
C PRO A 325 -22.76 -31.48 -2.71
N ALA A 326 -22.96 -32.79 -2.51
CA ALA A 326 -23.96 -33.57 -3.27
C ALA A 326 -25.40 -33.11 -2.99
N VAL A 327 -25.74 -32.80 -1.73
CA VAL A 327 -27.06 -32.31 -1.35
C VAL A 327 -27.29 -30.91 -1.91
N LEU A 328 -26.29 -30.02 -1.79
CA LEU A 328 -26.33 -28.68 -2.38
C LEU A 328 -26.50 -28.71 -3.89
N HIS A 329 -25.81 -29.63 -4.57
CA HIS A 329 -25.92 -29.80 -6.03
C HIS A 329 -27.35 -30.17 -6.44
N VAL A 330 -27.94 -31.20 -5.82
CA VAL A 330 -29.32 -31.62 -6.12
C VAL A 330 -30.31 -30.50 -5.80
N ALA A 331 -30.17 -29.84 -4.64
CA ALA A 331 -31.03 -28.73 -4.27
C ALA A 331 -30.99 -27.59 -5.31
N SER A 332 -29.79 -27.26 -5.81
CA SER A 332 -29.63 -26.23 -6.84
C SER A 332 -30.24 -26.61 -8.18
N GLN A 333 -30.13 -27.88 -8.59
CA GLN A 333 -30.75 -28.38 -9.83
C GLN A 333 -32.27 -28.30 -9.74
N PHE A 334 -32.85 -28.66 -8.59
CA PHE A 334 -34.30 -28.56 -8.40
C PHE A 334 -34.78 -27.12 -8.36
N LEU A 335 -34.04 -26.20 -7.74
CA LEU A 335 -34.35 -24.78 -7.80
C LEU A 335 -34.37 -24.27 -9.24
N ILE A 336 -33.33 -24.58 -10.03
CA ILE A 336 -33.27 -24.23 -11.45
C ILE A 336 -34.46 -24.83 -12.22
N LYS A 337 -34.80 -26.10 -11.98
CA LYS A 337 -35.94 -26.77 -12.63
C LYS A 337 -37.29 -26.17 -12.25
N LEU A 338 -37.44 -25.65 -11.03
CA LEU A 338 -38.65 -25.01 -10.54
C LEU A 338 -38.76 -23.52 -10.93
N SER A 339 -37.69 -22.90 -11.46
CA SER A 339 -37.70 -21.48 -11.88
C SER A 339 -38.91 -21.11 -12.77
N PRO A 340 -39.29 -21.91 -13.78
CA PRO A 340 -40.42 -21.58 -14.65
C PRO A 340 -41.80 -21.71 -13.96
N SER A 341 -41.87 -22.34 -12.79
CA SER A 341 -43.12 -22.59 -12.06
C SER A 341 -43.54 -21.44 -11.14
N VAL A 342 -42.75 -20.36 -11.07
CA VAL A 342 -43.06 -19.15 -10.29
C VAL A 342 -43.28 -17.95 -11.19
N SER A 343 -44.13 -17.03 -10.75
CA SER A 343 -44.34 -15.76 -11.45
C SER A 343 -43.05 -14.90 -11.44
N PRO A 344 -42.87 -13.99 -12.41
CA PRO A 344 -41.72 -13.07 -12.40
C PRO A 344 -41.59 -12.25 -11.10
N VAL A 345 -42.73 -11.89 -10.48
CA VAL A 345 -42.73 -11.17 -9.19
C VAL A 345 -42.13 -12.02 -8.09
N GLN A 346 -42.57 -13.28 -7.96
CA GLN A 346 -42.00 -14.24 -6.99
C GLN A 346 -40.52 -14.50 -7.28
N ARG A 347 -40.13 -14.67 -8.55
CA ARG A 347 -38.72 -14.88 -8.92
C ARG A 347 -37.84 -13.70 -8.51
N ARG A 348 -38.30 -12.46 -8.68
CA ARG A 348 -37.61 -11.26 -8.18
C ARG A 348 -37.47 -11.23 -6.65
N GLU A 349 -38.52 -11.59 -5.91
CA GLU A 349 -38.46 -11.69 -4.44
C GLU A 349 -37.42 -12.73 -3.99
N LEU A 350 -37.33 -13.86 -4.71
CA LEU A 350 -36.35 -14.92 -4.46
C LEU A 350 -34.93 -14.46 -4.77
N ILE A 351 -34.71 -13.74 -5.89
CA ILE A 351 -33.42 -13.12 -6.22
C ILE A 351 -33.00 -12.16 -5.10
N ASP A 352 -33.90 -11.29 -4.65
CA ASP A 352 -33.60 -10.34 -3.57
C ASP A 352 -33.25 -11.04 -2.25
N GLU A 353 -33.93 -12.13 -1.91
CA GLU A 353 -33.66 -12.92 -0.72
C GLU A 353 -32.32 -13.68 -0.81
N LEU A 354 -31.98 -14.21 -1.99
CA LEU A 354 -30.66 -14.80 -2.26
C LEU A 354 -29.55 -13.74 -2.15
N LEU A 355 -29.75 -12.54 -2.72
CA LEU A 355 -28.81 -11.44 -2.61
C LEU A 355 -28.59 -10.96 -1.17
N ARG A 356 -29.64 -10.92 -0.35
CA ARG A 356 -29.52 -10.64 1.10
C ARG A 356 -28.69 -11.71 1.80
N SER A 357 -28.83 -12.97 1.38
CA SER A 357 -28.07 -14.09 1.95
C SER A 357 -26.59 -14.02 1.58
N VAL A 358 -26.26 -13.57 0.36
CA VAL A 358 -24.89 -13.28 -0.08
C VAL A 358 -24.24 -12.12 0.69
N SER A 359 -25.05 -11.22 1.25
CA SER A 359 -24.56 -10.02 1.96
C SER A 359 -24.23 -10.23 3.44
N LYS A 360 -24.34 -11.45 3.98
CA LYS A 360 -24.02 -11.77 5.39
C LYS A 360 -22.52 -12.09 5.56
N GLU A 361 -22.02 -12.05 6.80
CA GLU A 361 -20.58 -12.26 7.11
C GLU A 361 -20.03 -13.64 6.69
N ASN A 362 -20.89 -14.65 6.51
CA ASN A 362 -20.51 -15.99 6.06
C ASN A 362 -20.54 -16.11 4.53
N TYR A 363 -19.57 -16.82 3.96
CA TYR A 363 -19.50 -17.10 2.53
C TYR A 363 -20.68 -17.97 2.06
N PRO A 364 -21.38 -17.58 0.97
CA PRO A 364 -22.31 -18.43 0.23
C PRO A 364 -21.72 -19.79 -0.15
N SER A 365 -22.60 -20.78 -0.31
CA SER A 365 -22.25 -21.94 -1.14
C SER A 365 -22.16 -21.53 -2.62
N GLU A 366 -21.24 -22.14 -3.37
CA GLU A 366 -21.10 -21.97 -4.82
C GLU A 366 -22.43 -22.23 -5.56
N GLN A 367 -23.18 -23.25 -5.10
CA GLN A 367 -24.46 -23.62 -5.67
C GLN A 367 -25.53 -22.52 -5.48
N MET A 368 -25.49 -21.78 -4.36
CA MET A 368 -26.38 -20.63 -4.16
C MET A 368 -26.11 -19.51 -5.17
N LEU A 369 -24.84 -19.23 -5.47
CA LEU A 369 -24.44 -18.23 -6.45
C LEU A 369 -24.82 -18.64 -7.88
N ARG A 370 -24.77 -19.95 -8.18
CA ARG A 370 -25.26 -20.51 -9.45
C ARG A 370 -26.76 -20.35 -9.63
N VAL A 371 -27.55 -20.65 -8.60
CA VAL A 371 -29.02 -20.45 -8.65
C VAL A 371 -29.35 -18.98 -8.82
N LEU A 372 -28.66 -18.10 -8.08
CA LEU A 372 -28.82 -16.65 -8.21
C LEU A 372 -28.56 -16.19 -9.66
N ALA A 373 -27.44 -16.60 -10.25
CA ALA A 373 -27.10 -16.27 -11.63
C ALA A 373 -28.16 -16.79 -12.63
N HIS A 374 -28.65 -18.02 -12.42
CA HIS A 374 -29.68 -18.60 -13.29
C HIS A 374 -31.00 -17.81 -13.24
N TYR A 375 -31.47 -17.46 -12.04
CA TYR A 375 -32.70 -16.68 -11.89
C TYR A 375 -32.55 -15.28 -12.47
N MET A 376 -31.42 -14.61 -12.25
CA MET A 376 -31.14 -13.29 -12.80
C MET A 376 -31.06 -13.28 -14.34
N ARG A 377 -30.60 -14.38 -14.95
CA ARG A 377 -30.53 -14.52 -16.41
C ARG A 377 -31.91 -14.42 -17.07
N GLU A 378 -32.95 -14.96 -16.42
CA GLU A 378 -34.31 -15.03 -16.97
C GLU A 378 -35.13 -13.72 -16.83
N GLU A 379 -34.55 -12.67 -16.25
CA GLU A 379 -35.22 -11.40 -15.99
C GLU A 379 -34.96 -10.36 -17.09
N GLU A 380 -35.76 -9.31 -17.10
CA GLU A 380 -35.66 -8.20 -18.06
C GLU A 380 -34.42 -7.32 -17.81
N ASP A 381 -34.01 -6.57 -18.83
CA ASP A 381 -32.79 -5.74 -18.79
C ASP A 381 -32.84 -4.61 -17.77
N SER A 382 -34.03 -4.04 -17.52
CA SER A 382 -34.24 -3.01 -16.50
C SER A 382 -33.95 -3.53 -15.09
N GLU A 383 -34.43 -4.74 -14.78
CA GLU A 383 -34.21 -5.40 -13.48
C GLU A 383 -32.76 -5.87 -13.35
N PHE A 384 -32.21 -6.46 -14.42
CA PHE A 384 -30.79 -6.81 -14.48
C PHE A 384 -29.89 -5.59 -14.23
N HIS A 385 -30.22 -4.45 -14.82
CA HIS A 385 -29.49 -3.20 -14.60
C HIS A 385 -29.54 -2.77 -13.13
N SER A 386 -30.71 -2.82 -12.48
CA SER A 386 -30.87 -2.53 -11.05
C SER A 386 -29.99 -3.42 -10.17
N TRP A 387 -29.97 -4.73 -10.42
CA TRP A 387 -29.08 -5.63 -9.68
C TRP A 387 -27.61 -5.41 -10.02
N SER A 388 -27.26 -5.10 -11.27
CA SER A 388 -25.87 -4.79 -11.64
C SER A 388 -25.31 -3.60 -10.84
N GLN A 389 -26.13 -2.59 -10.56
CA GLN A 389 -25.75 -1.48 -9.67
C GLN A 389 -25.52 -1.95 -8.22
N ARG A 390 -26.36 -2.86 -7.71
CA ARG A 390 -26.18 -3.47 -6.38
C ARG A 390 -24.93 -4.35 -6.30
N PHE A 391 -24.61 -5.08 -7.37
CA PHE A 391 -23.36 -5.84 -7.50
C PHE A 391 -22.17 -4.89 -7.50
N SER A 392 -22.19 -3.82 -8.29
CA SER A 392 -21.12 -2.82 -8.33
C SER A 392 -20.86 -2.24 -6.94
N ALA A 393 -21.91 -1.78 -6.24
CA ALA A 393 -21.79 -1.24 -4.90
C ALA A 393 -21.26 -2.27 -3.88
N GLY A 394 -21.66 -3.54 -4.01
CA GLY A 394 -21.20 -4.61 -3.13
C GLY A 394 -19.76 -5.07 -3.41
N ILE A 395 -19.33 -5.10 -4.68
CA ILE A 395 -17.97 -5.45 -5.09
C ILE A 395 -16.99 -4.36 -4.67
N LYS A 396 -17.37 -3.09 -4.79
CA LYS A 396 -16.55 -1.92 -4.39
C LYS A 396 -16.43 -1.74 -2.87
N SER A 397 -17.06 -2.60 -2.06
CA SER A 397 -17.03 -2.53 -0.59
C SER A 397 -15.69 -3.02 -0.03
N ALA A 398 -15.25 -2.45 1.09
CA ALA A 398 -14.10 -2.98 1.85
C ALA A 398 -14.34 -4.38 2.45
N GLN A 399 -15.60 -4.85 2.52
CA GLN A 399 -15.94 -6.16 3.06
C GLN A 399 -15.59 -7.28 2.06
N GLU A 400 -14.39 -7.83 2.19
CA GLU A 400 -13.83 -8.85 1.27
C GLU A 400 -14.78 -10.02 0.99
N SER A 401 -15.48 -10.55 2.00
CA SER A 401 -16.39 -11.68 1.83
C SER A 401 -17.55 -11.38 0.90
N ARG A 402 -18.12 -10.18 1.00
CA ARG A 402 -19.19 -9.72 0.14
C ARG A 402 -18.69 -9.49 -1.29
N SER A 403 -17.54 -8.82 -1.45
CA SER A 403 -16.97 -8.51 -2.76
C SER A 403 -16.62 -9.77 -3.54
N VAL A 404 -15.93 -10.73 -2.90
CA VAL A 404 -15.56 -12.03 -3.50
C VAL A 404 -16.80 -12.84 -3.90
N SER A 405 -17.82 -12.88 -3.06
CA SER A 405 -19.05 -13.63 -3.35
C SER A 405 -19.84 -13.05 -4.52
N LEU A 406 -19.91 -11.72 -4.63
CA LEU A 406 -20.57 -11.07 -5.75
C LEU A 406 -19.76 -11.22 -7.05
N LEU A 407 -18.43 -11.16 -7.00
CA LEU A 407 -17.58 -11.49 -8.16
C LEU A 407 -17.78 -12.91 -8.66
N TRP A 408 -17.97 -13.86 -7.74
CA TRP A 408 -18.32 -15.23 -8.12
C TRP A 408 -19.68 -15.27 -8.83
N GLY A 409 -20.67 -14.52 -8.35
CA GLY A 409 -21.94 -14.35 -9.05
C GLY A 409 -21.79 -13.78 -10.47
N VAL A 410 -20.90 -12.80 -10.66
CA VAL A 410 -20.56 -12.24 -11.98
C VAL A 410 -19.94 -13.31 -12.89
N TYR A 411 -19.01 -14.11 -12.35
CA TYR A 411 -18.41 -15.23 -13.07
C TYR A 411 -19.47 -16.24 -13.54
N GLU A 412 -20.39 -16.66 -12.65
CA GLU A 412 -21.45 -17.61 -13.03
C GLU A 412 -22.40 -17.00 -14.08
N LEU A 413 -22.71 -15.70 -14.00
CA LEU A 413 -23.50 -15.00 -15.03
C LEU A 413 -22.80 -15.02 -16.40
N LEU A 414 -21.51 -14.67 -16.47
CA LEU A 414 -20.73 -14.69 -17.71
C LEU A 414 -20.60 -16.09 -18.32
N ARG A 415 -20.57 -17.11 -17.47
CA ARG A 415 -20.44 -18.53 -17.85
C ARG A 415 -21.73 -19.11 -18.46
N LEU A 416 -22.91 -18.63 -18.04
CA LEU A 416 -24.20 -19.19 -18.45
C LEU A 416 -24.53 -19.01 -19.94
N ASP A 417 -23.96 -17.99 -20.58
CA ASP A 417 -24.20 -17.67 -21.99
C ASP A 417 -22.96 -18.02 -22.84
N PRO A 418 -23.01 -19.10 -23.65
CA PRO A 418 -21.89 -19.56 -24.48
C PRO A 418 -21.39 -18.55 -25.52
N GLN A 419 -22.23 -17.58 -25.88
CA GLN A 419 -21.96 -16.57 -26.91
C GLN A 419 -21.91 -15.16 -26.31
N VAL A 420 -21.48 -14.20 -27.10
CA VAL A 420 -21.45 -12.78 -26.70
C VAL A 420 -22.88 -12.25 -26.55
N THR A 421 -23.13 -11.53 -25.45
CA THR A 421 -24.42 -10.89 -25.15
C THR A 421 -24.23 -9.40 -24.89
N PHE A 422 -25.29 -8.61 -25.01
CA PHE A 422 -25.24 -7.17 -24.68
C PHE A 422 -25.03 -6.91 -23.17
N ARG A 423 -25.24 -7.92 -22.31
CA ARG A 423 -25.00 -7.82 -20.86
C ARG A 423 -23.53 -8.04 -20.50
N ASP A 424 -22.72 -8.59 -21.42
CA ASP A 424 -21.33 -8.97 -21.16
C ASP A 424 -20.48 -7.78 -20.75
N GLU A 425 -20.62 -6.63 -21.42
CA GLU A 425 -19.87 -5.42 -21.09
C GLU A 425 -20.14 -4.97 -19.64
N VAL A 426 -21.40 -5.00 -19.20
CA VAL A 426 -21.79 -4.67 -17.81
C VAL A 426 -21.14 -5.66 -16.83
N LEU A 427 -21.19 -6.96 -17.13
CA LEU A 427 -20.60 -7.98 -16.27
C LEU A 427 -19.07 -7.91 -16.23
N ILE A 428 -18.43 -7.61 -17.35
CA ILE A 428 -16.97 -7.43 -17.45
C ILE A 428 -16.56 -6.17 -16.68
N ASN A 429 -17.35 -5.09 -16.70
CA ASN A 429 -17.12 -3.91 -15.84
C ASN A 429 -17.18 -4.27 -14.35
N LEU A 430 -18.12 -5.13 -13.94
CA LEU A 430 -18.17 -5.63 -12.56
C LEU A 430 -16.95 -6.50 -12.22
N LEU A 431 -16.48 -7.31 -13.16
CA LEU A 431 -15.27 -8.12 -12.99
C LEU A 431 -14.01 -7.24 -12.89
N LEU A 432 -13.92 -6.16 -13.66
CA LEU A 432 -12.85 -5.17 -13.59
C LEU A 432 -12.80 -4.47 -12.24
N ASN A 433 -13.96 -4.15 -11.63
CA ASN A 433 -14.01 -3.67 -10.25
C ASN A 433 -13.40 -4.67 -9.26
N GLY A 434 -13.53 -5.98 -9.52
CA GLY A 434 -12.87 -7.00 -8.74
C GLY A 434 -11.36 -7.02 -8.93
N ILE A 435 -10.91 -7.06 -10.19
CA ILE A 435 -9.48 -7.12 -10.55
C ILE A 435 -8.74 -5.87 -10.06
N GLY A 436 -9.36 -4.70 -10.18
CA GLY A 436 -8.84 -3.41 -9.74
C GLY A 436 -9.03 -3.11 -8.26
N HIS A 437 -9.57 -4.04 -7.47
CA HIS A 437 -9.88 -3.78 -6.07
C HIS A 437 -8.61 -3.63 -5.22
N PHE A 438 -8.58 -2.65 -4.31
CA PHE A 438 -7.43 -2.43 -3.40
C PHE A 438 -7.20 -3.55 -2.35
N LYS A 439 -8.01 -4.61 -2.35
CA LYS A 439 -7.90 -5.75 -1.43
C LYS A 439 -7.30 -6.93 -2.17
N ASP A 440 -6.17 -7.42 -1.70
CA ASP A 440 -5.42 -8.52 -2.34
C ASP A 440 -6.32 -9.74 -2.61
N SER A 441 -7.17 -10.12 -1.65
CA SER A 441 -8.12 -11.23 -1.75
C SER A 441 -9.11 -11.06 -2.92
N THR A 442 -9.71 -9.87 -3.03
CA THR A 442 -10.71 -9.54 -4.05
C THR A 442 -10.05 -9.47 -5.43
N ALA A 443 -8.90 -8.79 -5.54
CA ALA A 443 -8.13 -8.67 -6.78
C ALA A 443 -7.66 -10.04 -7.30
N SER A 444 -7.11 -10.87 -6.41
CA SER A 444 -6.71 -12.25 -6.71
C SER A 444 -7.86 -13.09 -7.24
N THR A 445 -9.03 -12.97 -6.60
CA THR A 445 -10.23 -13.70 -7.01
C THR A 445 -10.74 -13.21 -8.38
N GLY A 446 -10.70 -11.91 -8.63
CA GLY A 446 -11.02 -11.35 -9.95
C GLY A 446 -10.14 -11.94 -11.06
N LEU A 447 -8.82 -11.98 -10.86
CA LEU A 447 -7.88 -12.60 -11.81
C LEU A 447 -8.18 -14.08 -12.04
N TRP A 448 -8.47 -14.82 -10.96
CA TRP A 448 -8.83 -16.23 -11.04
C TRP A 448 -10.07 -16.48 -11.88
N PHE A 449 -11.13 -15.68 -11.72
CA PHE A 449 -12.35 -15.86 -12.51
C PHE A 449 -12.15 -15.59 -14.00
N VAL A 450 -11.26 -14.66 -14.36
CA VAL A 450 -10.88 -14.49 -15.77
C VAL A 450 -10.29 -15.79 -16.31
N LEU A 451 -9.35 -16.42 -15.58
CA LEU A 451 -8.78 -17.70 -16.01
C LEU A 451 -9.84 -18.80 -16.14
N LYS A 452 -10.77 -18.90 -15.19
CA LYS A 452 -11.87 -19.85 -15.27
C LYS A 452 -12.75 -19.65 -16.50
N LEU A 453 -13.02 -18.40 -16.90
CA LEU A 453 -13.75 -18.13 -18.14
C LEU A 453 -12.95 -18.58 -19.38
N LEU A 454 -11.63 -18.41 -19.38
CA LEU A 454 -10.79 -18.90 -20.49
C LEU A 454 -10.74 -20.42 -20.57
N ASP A 455 -10.73 -21.10 -19.42
CA ASP A 455 -10.69 -22.56 -19.34
C ASP A 455 -12.07 -23.21 -19.54
N GLU A 456 -13.17 -22.44 -19.48
CA GLU A 456 -14.53 -22.99 -19.57
C GLU A 456 -14.80 -23.58 -20.97
N PRO A 457 -14.98 -24.91 -21.11
CA PRO A 457 -15.19 -25.54 -22.41
C PRO A 457 -16.52 -25.17 -23.07
N ALA A 458 -17.53 -24.78 -22.30
CA ALA A 458 -18.83 -24.40 -22.85
C ALA A 458 -18.84 -23.03 -23.57
N LEU A 459 -17.89 -22.15 -23.27
CA LEU A 459 -17.82 -20.81 -23.87
C LEU A 459 -17.17 -20.87 -25.26
N SER A 460 -17.76 -20.15 -26.21
CA SER A 460 -17.18 -20.02 -27.55
C SER A 460 -15.85 -19.27 -27.50
N LEU A 461 -14.95 -19.55 -28.46
CA LEU A 461 -13.69 -18.81 -28.58
C LEU A 461 -13.95 -17.31 -28.76
N GLU A 462 -15.01 -16.95 -29.50
CA GLU A 462 -15.44 -15.55 -29.67
C GLU A 462 -15.78 -14.88 -28.33
N LYS A 463 -16.53 -15.55 -27.45
CA LYS A 463 -16.85 -15.06 -26.11
C LYS A 463 -15.60 -14.87 -25.25
N LYS A 464 -14.68 -15.85 -25.26
CA LYS A 464 -13.40 -15.77 -24.54
C LYS A 464 -12.55 -14.60 -25.05
N SER A 465 -12.48 -14.44 -26.37
CA SER A 465 -11.79 -13.33 -27.01
C SER A 465 -12.42 -11.97 -26.70
N HIS A 466 -13.76 -11.88 -26.68
CA HIS A 466 -14.48 -10.65 -26.30
C HIS A 466 -14.16 -10.22 -24.86
N VAL A 467 -14.20 -11.17 -23.92
CA VAL A 467 -13.80 -10.94 -22.52
C VAL A 467 -12.35 -10.43 -22.45
N LEU A 468 -11.42 -11.09 -23.13
CA LEU A 468 -10.02 -10.65 -23.15
C LEU A 468 -9.82 -9.28 -23.78
N ASN A 469 -10.47 -8.98 -24.91
CA ASN A 469 -10.31 -7.71 -25.61
C ASN A 469 -10.70 -6.51 -24.73
N LEU A 470 -11.79 -6.64 -23.97
CA LEU A 470 -12.24 -5.60 -23.04
C LEU A 470 -11.35 -5.49 -21.80
N LEU A 471 -10.82 -6.62 -21.31
CA LEU A 471 -10.00 -6.67 -20.11
C LEU A 471 -8.55 -6.21 -20.33
N LEU A 472 -7.90 -6.58 -21.44
CA LEU A 472 -6.45 -6.44 -21.61
C LEU A 472 -5.95 -5.00 -21.53
N LEU A 473 -6.73 -4.03 -22.02
CA LEU A 473 -6.37 -2.61 -21.94
C LEU A 473 -6.30 -2.11 -20.49
N LYS A 474 -7.14 -2.67 -19.61
CA LYS A 474 -7.27 -2.27 -18.20
C LYS A 474 -6.40 -3.09 -17.26
N ILE A 475 -6.38 -4.41 -17.44
CA ILE A 475 -5.67 -5.35 -16.57
C ILE A 475 -4.19 -4.97 -16.46
N TYR A 476 -3.53 -4.53 -17.54
CA TYR A 476 -2.12 -4.16 -17.42
C TYR A 476 -1.91 -2.99 -16.46
N GLY A 477 -2.69 -1.92 -16.57
CA GLY A 477 -2.61 -0.75 -15.69
C GLY A 477 -2.91 -1.11 -14.23
N ILE A 478 -3.90 -1.97 -14.01
CA ILE A 478 -4.26 -2.49 -12.70
C ILE A 478 -3.13 -3.35 -12.11
N LEU A 479 -2.52 -4.23 -12.91
CA LEU A 479 -1.42 -5.09 -12.50
C LEU A 479 -0.10 -4.33 -12.26
N GLN A 480 0.00 -3.03 -12.54
CA GLN A 480 1.16 -2.22 -12.15
C GLN A 480 1.00 -1.57 -10.76
N SER A 481 -0.10 -1.79 -10.04
CA SER A 481 -0.26 -1.23 -8.70
C SER A 481 0.76 -1.84 -7.72
N ASP A 482 1.52 -0.99 -7.04
CA ASP A 482 2.47 -1.37 -5.99
C ASP A 482 1.77 -1.63 -4.63
N GLN A 483 0.44 -1.50 -4.55
CA GLN A 483 -0.34 -1.74 -3.33
C GLN A 483 -0.39 -3.23 -2.93
N HIS A 484 -0.25 -4.10 -3.92
CA HIS A 484 -0.42 -5.54 -3.74
C HIS A 484 0.92 -6.22 -3.56
N SER A 485 1.28 -6.44 -2.29
CA SER A 485 2.53 -7.09 -1.91
C SER A 485 2.33 -8.52 -1.36
N ASN A 486 1.11 -8.88 -0.95
CA ASN A 486 0.84 -10.17 -0.35
C ASN A 486 1.17 -11.31 -1.32
N ILE A 487 1.85 -12.32 -0.78
CA ILE A 487 2.28 -13.54 -1.47
C ILE A 487 1.17 -14.21 -2.30
N THR A 488 -0.09 -14.17 -1.82
CA THR A 488 -1.27 -14.72 -2.52
C THR A 488 -1.51 -14.00 -3.84
N TYR A 489 -1.51 -12.68 -3.82
CA TYR A 489 -1.72 -11.86 -5.01
C TYR A 489 -0.54 -11.96 -5.96
N VAL A 490 0.69 -11.89 -5.44
CA VAL A 490 1.91 -12.04 -6.25
C VAL A 490 1.91 -13.37 -7.00
N PHE A 491 1.57 -14.47 -6.32
CA PHE A 491 1.39 -15.77 -6.95
C PHE A 491 0.27 -15.75 -8.01
N MET A 492 -0.90 -15.22 -7.66
CA MET A 492 -2.06 -15.19 -8.57
C MET A 492 -1.81 -14.37 -9.83
N ARG A 493 -1.17 -13.21 -9.70
CA ARG A 493 -0.74 -12.37 -10.81
C ARG A 493 0.23 -13.13 -11.73
N ARG A 494 1.24 -13.79 -11.19
CA ARG A 494 2.18 -14.62 -11.97
C ARG A 494 1.45 -15.76 -12.68
N TYR A 495 0.60 -16.48 -11.96
CA TYR A 495 -0.16 -17.59 -12.50
C TYR A 495 -1.09 -17.14 -13.64
N PHE A 496 -1.78 -16.02 -13.43
CA PHE A 496 -2.61 -15.36 -14.44
C PHE A 496 -1.81 -15.03 -15.71
N LEU A 497 -0.65 -14.38 -15.58
CA LEU A 497 0.20 -14.04 -16.73
C LEU A 497 0.71 -15.29 -17.47
N LYS A 498 1.10 -16.35 -16.74
CA LYS A 498 1.52 -17.64 -17.30
C LYS A 498 0.41 -18.27 -18.15
N LYS A 499 -0.82 -18.30 -17.62
CA LYS A 499 -1.99 -18.90 -18.28
C LYS A 499 -2.49 -18.07 -19.45
N LEU A 500 -2.54 -16.74 -19.29
CA LEU A 500 -2.88 -15.83 -20.36
C LEU A 500 -1.92 -16.00 -21.57
N PHE A 501 -0.62 -16.15 -21.30
CA PHE A 501 0.35 -16.43 -22.35
C PHE A 501 0.13 -17.78 -23.04
N ALA A 502 -0.19 -18.84 -22.28
CA ALA A 502 -0.53 -20.14 -22.84
C ALA A 502 -1.75 -20.04 -23.77
N PHE A 503 -2.80 -19.34 -23.32
CA PHE A 503 -4.01 -19.10 -24.11
C PHE A 503 -3.69 -18.45 -25.46
N PHE A 504 -2.88 -17.38 -25.48
CA PHE A 504 -2.47 -16.73 -26.74
C PHE A 504 -1.56 -17.57 -27.62
N SER A 505 -0.78 -18.48 -27.02
CA SER A 505 0.08 -19.40 -27.76
C SER A 505 -0.75 -20.47 -28.49
N GLU A 506 -1.84 -20.91 -27.88
CA GLU A 506 -2.79 -21.89 -28.43
C GLU A 506 -3.78 -21.24 -29.43
N HIS A 507 -4.12 -19.97 -29.23
CA HIS A 507 -5.08 -19.21 -30.03
C HIS A 507 -4.45 -17.91 -30.56
N PRO A 508 -3.71 -17.95 -31.68
CA PRO A 508 -2.99 -16.79 -32.20
C PRO A 508 -3.92 -15.59 -32.49
N PRO A 509 -3.50 -14.35 -32.17
CA PRO A 509 -4.39 -13.19 -32.15
C PRO A 509 -4.79 -12.65 -33.52
N GLU A 510 -4.15 -13.08 -34.62
CA GLU A 510 -4.37 -12.59 -36.00
C GLU A 510 -5.81 -12.76 -36.53
N GLY A 511 -6.75 -13.31 -35.73
CA GLY A 511 -8.20 -13.27 -35.99
C GLY A 511 -9.11 -13.08 -34.77
N TYR A 512 -8.56 -12.90 -33.55
CA TYR A 512 -9.34 -13.00 -32.31
C TYR A 512 -9.07 -11.87 -31.31
N LEU A 513 -7.88 -11.29 -31.31
CA LEU A 513 -7.56 -10.15 -30.46
C LEU A 513 -7.61 -8.86 -31.28
N VAL A 514 -8.66 -8.07 -31.10
CA VAL A 514 -8.80 -6.75 -31.73
C VAL A 514 -8.93 -5.73 -30.62
N LEU A 515 -7.83 -5.06 -30.29
CA LEU A 515 -7.84 -3.94 -29.34
C LEU A 515 -8.56 -2.78 -30.01
N ARG A 516 -9.85 -2.62 -29.70
CA ARG A 516 -10.66 -1.51 -30.21
C ARG A 516 -10.45 -0.30 -29.31
N MET A 517 -9.48 0.53 -29.67
CA MET A 517 -9.31 1.85 -29.06
C MET A 517 -9.83 2.92 -30.01
N HIS A 518 -10.41 3.98 -29.46
CA HIS A 518 -10.71 5.17 -30.25
C HIS A 518 -9.43 5.78 -30.85
N GLU A 519 -9.56 6.31 -32.08
CA GLU A 519 -8.43 6.96 -32.78
C GLU A 519 -8.08 8.32 -32.18
N ARG A 520 -9.06 9.01 -31.59
CA ARG A 520 -8.90 10.34 -30.99
C ARG A 520 -8.44 10.20 -29.55
N ILE A 521 -7.41 10.96 -29.18
CA ILE A 521 -6.81 10.91 -27.84
C ILE A 521 -7.17 12.18 -27.07
N ALA A 522 -7.68 12.03 -25.85
CA ALA A 522 -7.85 13.13 -24.91
C ALA A 522 -6.80 13.01 -23.80
N PHE A 523 -5.93 14.01 -23.66
CA PHE A 523 -4.96 14.07 -22.56
C PHE A 523 -5.52 14.97 -21.45
N PHE A 524 -5.78 14.40 -20.28
CA PHE A 524 -6.41 15.07 -19.14
C PHE A 524 -5.43 15.20 -17.96
N PRO A 525 -4.58 16.24 -17.94
CA PRO A 525 -3.71 16.52 -16.81
C PRO A 525 -4.49 17.14 -15.65
N GLY A 526 -4.27 16.66 -14.44
CA GLY A 526 -4.90 17.22 -13.24
C GLY A 526 -4.17 16.85 -11.95
N THR A 527 -4.22 17.74 -10.96
CA THR A 527 -3.63 17.46 -9.63
C THR A 527 -4.29 16.25 -8.97
N PHE A 528 -5.60 16.07 -9.17
CA PHE A 528 -6.40 14.93 -8.69
C PHE A 528 -6.15 14.56 -7.23
N ASP A 529 -6.38 15.51 -6.31
CA ASP A 529 -6.04 15.35 -4.89
C ASP A 529 -7.25 15.51 -3.94
N PRO A 530 -8.23 14.58 -3.92
CA PRO A 530 -8.32 13.36 -4.72
C PRO A 530 -9.02 13.55 -6.08
N PHE A 531 -8.94 12.53 -6.94
CA PHE A 531 -9.84 12.37 -8.10
C PHE A 531 -11.29 12.28 -7.63
N SER A 532 -12.24 12.87 -8.38
CA SER A 532 -13.62 13.05 -7.92
C SER A 532 -14.63 12.50 -8.91
N SER A 533 -15.87 12.28 -8.47
CA SER A 533 -16.98 11.90 -9.34
C SER A 533 -17.21 12.94 -10.44
N GLY A 534 -16.93 14.22 -10.18
CA GLY A 534 -16.98 15.27 -11.20
C GLY A 534 -15.91 15.09 -12.28
N HIS A 535 -14.68 14.76 -11.91
CA HIS A 535 -13.62 14.45 -12.88
C HIS A 535 -13.96 13.18 -13.69
N LYS A 536 -14.51 12.14 -13.03
CA LYS A 536 -14.96 10.91 -13.68
C LYS A 536 -16.06 11.21 -14.71
N ALA A 537 -17.08 11.99 -14.35
CA ALA A 537 -18.17 12.35 -15.24
C ALA A 537 -17.69 13.09 -16.50
N ILE A 538 -16.77 14.06 -16.35
CA ILE A 538 -16.16 14.77 -17.48
C ILE A 538 -15.43 13.79 -18.41
N ALA A 539 -14.61 12.92 -17.83
CA ALA A 539 -13.82 11.97 -18.60
C ALA A 539 -14.74 10.98 -19.35
N MET A 540 -15.81 10.50 -18.72
CA MET A 540 -16.81 9.64 -19.34
C MET A 540 -17.55 10.34 -20.48
N GLU A 541 -17.94 11.61 -20.31
CA GLU A 541 -18.62 12.38 -21.37
C GLU A 541 -17.70 12.55 -22.59
N VAL A 542 -16.41 12.83 -22.38
CA VAL A 542 -15.43 12.92 -23.47
C VAL A 542 -15.19 11.55 -24.13
N ALA A 543 -15.14 10.47 -23.34
CA ALA A 543 -15.05 9.12 -23.89
C ALA A 543 -16.27 8.78 -24.78
N ALA A 544 -17.48 9.18 -24.36
CA ALA A 544 -18.70 9.01 -25.14
C ALA A 544 -18.71 9.78 -26.47
N MET A 545 -17.87 10.83 -26.61
CA MET A 545 -17.62 11.53 -27.88
C MET A 545 -16.65 10.78 -28.82
N GLY A 546 -16.24 9.56 -28.47
CA GLY A 546 -15.34 8.72 -29.26
C GLY A 546 -13.86 9.04 -29.04
N TYR A 547 -13.46 9.36 -27.80
CA TYR A 547 -12.06 9.56 -27.40
C TYR A 547 -11.57 8.41 -26.50
N GLU A 548 -10.28 8.10 -26.56
CA GLU A 548 -9.57 7.43 -25.45
C GLU A 548 -9.02 8.51 -24.54
N VAL A 549 -9.35 8.45 -23.25
CA VAL A 549 -8.98 9.50 -22.28
C VAL A 549 -7.83 9.02 -21.40
N PHE A 550 -6.73 9.77 -21.41
CA PHE A 550 -5.55 9.53 -20.60
C PHE A 550 -5.45 10.53 -19.46
N LEU A 551 -5.68 10.05 -18.24
CA LEU A 551 -5.69 10.82 -17.01
C LEU A 551 -4.28 10.88 -16.43
N ALA A 552 -3.67 12.07 -16.46
CA ALA A 552 -2.31 12.29 -15.98
C ALA A 552 -2.30 13.02 -14.63
N VAL A 553 -1.72 12.37 -13.62
CA VAL A 553 -1.54 12.96 -12.29
C VAL A 553 -0.42 14.01 -12.34
N ASP A 554 -0.79 15.28 -12.20
CA ASP A 554 0.11 16.43 -12.31
C ASP A 554 0.99 16.61 -11.05
N GLU A 555 2.27 16.91 -11.28
CA GLU A 555 3.29 17.25 -10.27
C GLU A 555 3.82 18.69 -10.39
N PHE A 556 3.44 19.44 -11.42
CA PHE A 556 4.01 20.74 -11.77
C PHE A 556 3.37 21.90 -10.99
N SER A 557 2.32 21.61 -10.23
CA SER A 557 1.71 22.52 -9.25
C SER A 557 2.61 22.73 -8.02
N TRP A 558 3.71 23.46 -8.17
CA TRP A 558 4.72 23.67 -7.12
C TRP A 558 4.24 24.54 -5.94
N SER A 559 3.10 25.23 -6.06
CA SER A 559 2.52 26.07 -5.00
C SER A 559 1.62 25.30 -4.03
N LYS A 560 1.20 24.08 -4.37
CA LYS A 560 0.30 23.25 -3.55
C LYS A 560 1.12 22.20 -2.79
N ALA A 561 0.70 21.90 -1.56
CA ALA A 561 1.16 20.70 -0.86
C ALA A 561 0.14 19.59 -1.15
N THR A 562 0.52 18.70 -2.05
CA THR A 562 -0.35 17.60 -2.49
C THR A 562 -0.05 16.32 -1.74
N THR A 563 -1.02 15.42 -1.69
CA THR A 563 -0.77 14.02 -1.30
C THR A 563 0.24 13.37 -2.25
N ALA A 564 0.96 12.35 -1.77
CA ALA A 564 1.98 11.65 -2.53
C ALA A 564 1.42 11.11 -3.87
N ASN A 565 2.27 11.09 -4.90
CA ASN A 565 1.85 10.81 -6.28
C ASN A 565 1.18 9.44 -6.44
N LEU A 566 1.81 8.37 -5.94
CA LEU A 566 1.31 7.01 -6.12
C LEU A 566 -0.02 6.80 -5.41
N ILE A 567 -0.25 7.47 -4.28
CA ILE A 567 -1.54 7.45 -3.58
C ILE A 567 -2.65 8.07 -4.45
N ARG A 568 -2.39 9.23 -5.07
CA ARG A 568 -3.37 9.87 -5.97
C ARG A 568 -3.61 9.04 -7.24
N ARG A 569 -2.56 8.43 -7.79
CA ARG A 569 -2.67 7.49 -8.92
C ARG A 569 -3.51 6.27 -8.55
N GLU A 570 -3.36 5.75 -7.33
CA GLU A 570 -4.17 4.63 -6.86
C GLU A 570 -5.64 5.02 -6.74
N ILE A 571 -5.95 6.13 -6.08
CA ILE A 571 -7.32 6.67 -5.99
C ILE A 571 -7.94 6.83 -7.39
N LEU A 572 -7.16 7.37 -8.33
CA LEU A 572 -7.57 7.50 -9.73
C LEU A 572 -7.84 6.14 -10.38
N ASN A 573 -6.93 5.17 -10.23
CA ASN A 573 -7.03 3.83 -10.79
C ASN A 573 -8.28 3.09 -10.26
N LEU A 574 -8.49 3.12 -8.94
CA LEU A 574 -9.69 2.57 -8.29
C LEU A 574 -10.98 3.22 -8.83
N SER A 575 -10.95 4.53 -9.03
CA SER A 575 -12.13 5.29 -9.49
C SER A 575 -12.56 4.97 -10.92
N ILE A 576 -11.63 4.55 -11.78
CA ILE A 576 -11.88 4.29 -13.21
C ILE A 576 -11.76 2.81 -13.57
N ALA A 577 -11.62 1.91 -12.60
CA ALA A 577 -11.36 0.48 -12.86
C ALA A 577 -12.38 -0.12 -13.83
N ASP A 578 -13.65 0.26 -13.70
CA ASP A 578 -14.79 -0.19 -14.51
C ASP A 578 -15.08 0.62 -15.77
N GLU A 579 -14.18 1.49 -16.21
CA GLU A 579 -14.37 2.35 -17.38
C GLU A 579 -13.40 1.98 -18.51
N PHE A 580 -13.88 1.37 -19.59
CA PHE A 580 -13.03 0.82 -20.67
C PHE A 580 -12.13 1.85 -21.36
N HIS A 581 -12.64 3.06 -21.59
CA HIS A 581 -11.96 4.10 -22.40
C HIS A 581 -11.21 5.15 -21.56
N LEU A 582 -11.12 4.92 -20.24
CA LEU A 582 -10.38 5.79 -19.32
C LEU A 582 -9.13 5.06 -18.83
N HIS A 583 -7.97 5.71 -18.99
CA HIS A 583 -6.68 5.12 -18.66
C HIS A 583 -5.86 6.06 -17.79
N VAL A 584 -5.16 5.51 -16.80
CA VAL A 584 -4.15 6.28 -16.07
C VAL A 584 -2.93 6.44 -16.96
N PHE A 585 -2.48 7.67 -17.18
CA PHE A 585 -1.28 7.94 -17.98
C PHE A 585 -0.03 7.33 -17.29
N PRO A 586 0.90 6.70 -18.03
CA PRO A 586 2.05 6.03 -17.41
C PRO A 586 2.92 6.97 -16.58
N ARG A 587 3.41 6.51 -15.42
CA ARG A 587 4.18 7.35 -14.46
C ARG A 587 5.61 7.65 -14.91
N GLU A 588 6.15 6.86 -15.84
CA GLU A 588 7.52 6.99 -16.33
C GLU A 588 7.68 8.21 -17.26
N TYR A 589 6.55 8.79 -17.68
CA TYR A 589 6.45 10.02 -18.46
C TYR A 589 6.01 11.17 -17.56
N SER A 590 6.78 12.25 -17.60
CA SER A 590 6.46 13.51 -16.95
C SER A 590 6.17 14.53 -18.05
N ILE A 591 4.90 14.94 -18.18
CA ILE A 591 4.47 15.85 -19.25
C ILE A 591 4.09 17.19 -18.64
N ASN A 592 5.01 18.14 -18.65
CA ASN A 592 4.72 19.51 -18.26
C ASN A 592 4.14 20.27 -19.46
N ILE A 593 2.89 20.72 -19.37
CA ILE A 593 2.22 21.46 -20.45
C ILE A 593 2.89 22.81 -20.77
N ALA A 594 3.75 23.32 -19.89
CA ALA A 594 4.55 24.52 -20.13
C ALA A 594 5.88 24.23 -20.84
N ASN A 595 6.27 22.96 -21.00
CA ASN A 595 7.54 22.55 -21.59
C ASN A 595 7.34 22.02 -23.03
N PRO A 596 7.86 22.71 -24.06
CA PRO A 596 7.73 22.26 -25.45
C PRO A 596 8.32 20.87 -25.73
N LYS A 597 9.44 20.51 -25.07
CA LYS A 597 10.08 19.19 -25.25
C LYS A 597 9.15 18.06 -24.81
N ASP A 598 8.43 18.25 -23.70
CA ASP A 598 7.50 17.27 -23.17
C ASP A 598 6.25 17.14 -24.04
N LEU A 599 5.77 18.24 -24.64
CA LEU A 599 4.64 18.20 -25.58
C LEU A 599 5.02 17.50 -26.91
N CYS A 600 6.27 17.67 -27.35
CA CYS A 600 6.83 16.87 -28.43
C CYS A 600 6.94 15.39 -28.05
N GLU A 601 7.35 15.08 -26.82
CA GLU A 601 7.32 13.71 -26.30
C GLU A 601 5.90 13.14 -26.27
N LEU A 602 4.90 13.91 -25.85
CA LEU A 602 3.48 13.52 -25.85
C LEU A 602 3.00 13.15 -27.27
N ARG A 603 3.32 13.97 -28.28
CA ARG A 603 3.05 13.65 -29.70
C ARG A 603 3.76 12.37 -30.15
N ASN A 604 5.00 12.18 -29.69
CA ASN A 604 5.78 10.98 -29.98
C ASN A 604 5.29 9.73 -29.24
N ILE A 605 4.53 9.88 -28.16
CA ILE A 605 3.84 8.77 -27.50
C ILE A 605 2.66 8.34 -28.37
N PHE A 606 1.79 9.25 -28.81
CA PHE A 606 0.59 8.87 -29.57
C PHE A 606 0.73 8.97 -31.10
N LYS A 607 1.91 8.66 -31.66
CA LYS A 607 2.26 8.87 -33.08
C LYS A 607 1.11 8.53 -34.05
N GLY A 608 0.74 9.50 -34.88
CA GLY A 608 -0.28 9.33 -35.92
C GLY A 608 -1.71 9.56 -35.45
N ARG A 609 -1.95 9.87 -34.17
CA ARG A 609 -3.27 10.20 -33.63
C ARG A 609 -3.38 11.68 -33.26
N GLU A 610 -4.58 12.23 -33.40
CA GLU A 610 -4.89 13.58 -32.95
C GLU A 610 -5.03 13.61 -31.43
N ILE A 611 -4.35 14.56 -30.78
CA ILE A 611 -4.33 14.73 -29.33
C ILE A 611 -5.08 16.02 -28.96
N THR A 612 -6.07 15.89 -28.10
CA THR A 612 -6.88 16.98 -27.56
C THR A 612 -6.60 17.14 -26.07
N MET A 613 -6.32 18.36 -25.63
CA MET A 613 -6.10 18.69 -24.21
C MET A 613 -7.45 18.86 -23.51
N LEU A 614 -7.73 18.03 -22.50
CA LEU A 614 -8.93 18.12 -21.67
C LEU A 614 -8.60 18.86 -20.37
N MET A 615 -9.18 20.05 -20.17
CA MET A 615 -8.75 20.97 -19.12
C MET A 615 -9.90 21.81 -18.55
N GLY A 616 -9.75 22.28 -17.31
CA GLY A 616 -10.66 23.27 -16.75
C GLY A 616 -10.46 24.64 -17.40
N GLY A 617 -11.53 25.42 -17.55
CA GLY A 617 -11.46 26.78 -18.08
C GLY A 617 -10.57 27.72 -17.26
N ASP A 618 -10.43 27.48 -15.96
CA ASP A 618 -9.53 28.21 -15.06
C ASP A 618 -8.04 28.04 -15.44
N VAL A 619 -7.68 26.92 -16.06
CA VAL A 619 -6.30 26.65 -16.45
C VAL A 619 -5.87 27.56 -17.59
N ILE A 620 -6.71 27.80 -18.60
CA ILE A 620 -6.38 28.73 -19.70
C ILE A 620 -6.35 30.19 -19.25
N LEU A 621 -7.08 30.53 -18.18
CA LEU A 621 -7.13 31.88 -17.61
C LEU A 621 -5.89 32.19 -16.77
N HIS A 622 -5.34 31.21 -16.06
CA HIS A 622 -4.36 31.47 -14.99
C HIS A 622 -3.01 30.76 -15.13
N ALA A 623 -2.94 29.61 -15.82
CA ALA A 623 -1.72 28.82 -15.88
C ALA A 623 -0.61 29.53 -16.68
N SER A 624 0.64 29.38 -16.24
CA SER A 624 1.81 30.00 -16.88
C SER A 624 2.01 29.52 -18.32
N ALA A 625 1.60 28.29 -18.65
CA ALA A 625 1.71 27.73 -19.99
C ALA A 625 1.00 28.56 -21.07
N TYR A 626 -0.07 29.28 -20.72
CA TYR A 626 -0.85 30.15 -21.62
C TYR A 626 -0.53 31.64 -21.48
N LYS A 627 0.50 31.98 -20.69
CA LYS A 627 1.05 33.34 -20.61
C LYS A 627 2.15 33.56 -21.64
N GLU A 628 2.88 32.51 -21.99
CA GLU A 628 3.90 32.51 -23.04
C GLU A 628 3.27 32.59 -24.44
N PRO A 629 3.97 33.16 -25.44
CA PRO A 629 3.45 33.27 -26.79
C PRO A 629 3.27 31.90 -27.47
N PRO A 630 2.26 31.74 -28.37
CA PRO A 630 2.06 30.49 -29.11
C PRO A 630 3.26 30.11 -30.00
N THR A 631 3.63 28.84 -29.98
CA THR A 631 4.69 28.25 -30.82
C THR A 631 4.24 26.87 -31.33
N PRO A 632 4.83 26.30 -32.40
CA PRO A 632 4.41 25.01 -32.95
C PRO A 632 4.50 23.82 -31.97
N GLU A 633 5.31 23.97 -30.92
CA GLU A 633 5.58 22.95 -29.91
C GLU A 633 4.97 23.33 -28.54
N SER A 634 4.22 24.44 -28.43
CA SER A 634 3.54 24.80 -27.19
C SER A 634 2.11 24.27 -27.13
N VAL A 635 1.50 24.33 -25.94
CA VAL A 635 0.16 23.80 -25.66
C VAL A 635 -0.91 24.37 -26.62
N HIS A 636 -0.72 25.60 -27.10
CA HIS A 636 -1.60 26.28 -28.05
C HIS A 636 -1.84 25.52 -29.36
N SER A 637 -0.88 24.67 -29.75
CA SER A 637 -0.93 23.91 -30.99
C SER A 637 -1.76 22.61 -30.92
N PHE A 638 -2.36 22.32 -29.77
CA PHE A 638 -3.27 21.18 -29.58
C PHE A 638 -4.74 21.64 -29.70
N ALA A 639 -5.64 20.73 -30.05
CA ALA A 639 -7.07 20.96 -29.84
C ALA A 639 -7.39 20.93 -28.33
N HIS A 640 -8.46 21.59 -27.90
CA HIS A 640 -8.82 21.67 -26.49
C HIS A 640 -10.30 21.31 -26.28
N ILE A 641 -10.58 20.54 -25.23
CA ILE A 641 -11.91 20.41 -24.64
C ILE A 641 -11.86 21.10 -23.28
N LEU A 642 -12.66 22.15 -23.12
CA LEU A 642 -12.69 22.96 -21.90
C LEU A 642 -14.00 22.72 -21.15
N PHE A 643 -13.91 22.44 -19.85
CA PHE A 643 -15.07 22.38 -18.98
C PHE A 643 -15.10 23.60 -18.05
N THR A 644 -16.29 24.19 -17.87
CA THR A 644 -16.47 25.44 -17.10
C THR A 644 -17.57 25.29 -16.06
N ARG A 645 -17.46 25.98 -14.92
CA ARG A 645 -18.48 25.98 -13.87
C ARG A 645 -19.50 27.11 -14.05
N ASP A 646 -19.07 28.35 -14.25
CA ASP A 646 -19.97 29.52 -14.37
C ASP A 646 -19.49 30.59 -15.41
N ASP A 647 -18.20 30.67 -15.74
CA ASP A 647 -17.60 31.75 -16.57
C ASP A 647 -17.34 31.38 -18.04
N SER A 648 -18.30 30.73 -18.71
CA SER A 648 -18.10 30.23 -20.09
C SER A 648 -17.77 31.34 -21.10
N GLN A 649 -18.28 32.56 -20.92
CA GLN A 649 -18.02 33.70 -21.81
C GLN A 649 -16.58 34.22 -21.70
N GLU A 650 -16.02 34.31 -20.49
CA GLU A 650 -14.64 34.79 -20.28
C GLU A 650 -13.63 33.77 -20.84
N VAL A 651 -13.89 32.48 -20.60
CA VAL A 651 -13.10 31.38 -21.15
C VAL A 651 -13.13 31.38 -22.69
N GLN A 652 -14.30 31.57 -23.31
CA GLN A 652 -14.42 31.70 -24.78
C GLN A 652 -13.63 32.88 -25.33
N LYS A 653 -13.74 34.05 -24.67
CA LYS A 653 -13.01 35.24 -25.07
C LYS A 653 -11.50 34.99 -25.01
N ARG A 654 -11.02 34.43 -23.90
CA ARG A 654 -9.59 34.12 -23.72
C ARG A 654 -9.09 33.09 -24.73
N ALA A 655 -9.85 32.03 -24.98
CA ALA A 655 -9.52 31.04 -26.00
C ALA A 655 -9.41 31.66 -27.40
N SER A 656 -10.30 32.60 -27.74
CA SER A 656 -10.27 33.33 -29.01
C SER A 656 -9.04 34.25 -29.12
N GLU A 657 -8.69 34.96 -28.03
CA GLU A 657 -7.46 35.77 -27.94
C GLU A 657 -6.20 34.93 -28.17
N LEU A 658 -6.18 33.72 -27.63
CA LEU A 658 -5.08 32.76 -27.75
C LEU A 658 -5.14 31.93 -29.04
N GLN A 659 -6.15 32.14 -29.90
CA GLN A 659 -6.37 31.42 -31.16
C GLN A 659 -6.46 29.89 -31.00
N LEU A 660 -7.05 29.42 -29.90
CA LEU A 660 -7.19 28.00 -29.59
C LEU A 660 -8.38 27.37 -30.34
N SER A 661 -8.20 26.12 -30.80
CA SER A 661 -9.32 25.27 -31.22
C SER A 661 -9.98 24.66 -29.99
N VAL A 662 -11.18 25.14 -29.63
CA VAL A 662 -11.86 24.79 -28.38
C VAL A 662 -13.24 24.20 -28.61
N GLN A 663 -13.54 23.09 -27.95
CA GLN A 663 -14.89 22.59 -27.70
C GLN A 663 -15.23 22.77 -26.22
N LEU A 664 -16.41 23.29 -25.90
CA LEU A 664 -16.86 23.49 -24.52
C LEU A 664 -17.77 22.36 -24.04
N LEU A 665 -17.61 22.00 -22.78
CA LEU A 665 -18.38 20.97 -22.10
C LEU A 665 -19.02 21.56 -20.83
N ASP A 666 -20.33 21.39 -20.70
CA ASP A 666 -21.10 21.82 -19.53
C ASP A 666 -21.07 20.73 -18.44
N LEU A 667 -20.69 21.11 -17.22
CA LEU A 667 -20.60 20.21 -16.07
C LEU A 667 -21.95 19.84 -15.46
N GLY A 668 -23.03 20.58 -15.79
CA GLY A 668 -24.37 20.34 -15.27
C GLY A 668 -24.39 20.18 -13.74
N GLN A 669 -24.94 19.07 -13.26
CA GLN A 669 -25.06 18.75 -11.82
C GLN A 669 -23.73 18.50 -11.08
N PHE A 670 -22.63 18.28 -11.81
CA PHE A 670 -21.32 17.98 -11.23
C PHE A 670 -20.46 19.23 -10.99
N SER A 671 -20.93 20.41 -11.39
CA SER A 671 -20.26 21.70 -11.22
C SER A 671 -19.87 21.97 -9.75
N GLY A 672 -20.71 21.54 -8.81
CA GLY A 672 -20.50 21.70 -7.38
C GLY A 672 -19.42 20.80 -6.77
N ILE A 673 -18.94 19.75 -7.44
CA ILE A 673 -17.99 18.79 -6.86
C ILE A 673 -16.55 19.28 -7.09
N SER A 674 -15.76 19.39 -6.02
CA SER A 674 -14.34 19.74 -6.09
C SER A 674 -13.52 18.94 -5.08
N SER A 675 -12.24 18.70 -5.39
CA SER A 675 -11.32 18.03 -4.48
C SER A 675 -11.22 18.75 -3.13
N THR A 676 -11.29 20.09 -3.13
CA THR A 676 -11.34 20.90 -1.89
C THR A 676 -12.55 20.58 -1.03
N ARG A 677 -13.75 20.44 -1.62
CA ARG A 677 -14.96 20.07 -0.87
C ARG A 677 -14.88 18.66 -0.29
N ILE A 678 -14.22 17.73 -0.99
CA ILE A 678 -14.00 16.37 -0.51
C ILE A 678 -13.11 16.36 0.72
N ARG A 679 -11.94 17.01 0.66
CA ARG A 679 -11.01 17.10 1.80
C ARG A 679 -11.64 17.80 3.01
N GLU A 680 -12.35 18.90 2.80
CA GLU A 680 -13.12 19.58 3.86
C GLU A 680 -14.26 18.71 4.42
N GLY A 681 -14.81 17.81 3.61
CA GLY A 681 -15.78 16.81 4.05
C GLY A 681 -15.13 15.82 5.02
N ILE A 682 -14.00 15.23 4.62
CA ILE A 682 -13.24 14.25 5.41
C ILE A 682 -12.77 14.85 6.73
N GLU A 683 -12.17 16.03 6.71
CA GLU A 683 -11.69 16.75 7.90
C GLU A 683 -12.81 17.01 8.92
N ARG A 684 -14.01 17.32 8.40
CA ARG A 684 -15.24 17.53 9.21
C ARG A 684 -16.00 16.23 9.51
N GLN A 685 -15.44 15.07 9.19
CA GLN A 685 -16.05 13.74 9.34
C GLN A 685 -17.44 13.65 8.70
N LYS A 686 -17.62 14.33 7.58
CA LYS A 686 -18.81 14.22 6.74
C LYS A 686 -18.65 13.06 5.78
N ASP A 687 -19.78 12.44 5.46
CA ASP A 687 -19.83 11.44 4.41
C ASP A 687 -19.49 12.08 3.05
N ILE A 688 -18.51 11.51 2.36
CA ILE A 688 -18.11 11.92 1.00
C ILE A 688 -18.74 11.03 -0.08
N SER A 689 -19.69 10.17 0.29
CA SER A 689 -20.45 9.35 -0.65
C SER A 689 -21.06 10.21 -1.76
N GLY A 690 -20.87 9.77 -3.00
CA GLY A 690 -21.29 10.50 -4.20
C GLY A 690 -20.30 11.58 -4.67
N LEU A 691 -19.35 12.04 -3.83
CA LEU A 691 -18.31 12.99 -4.24
C LEU A 691 -17.09 12.31 -4.90
N VAL A 692 -16.84 11.05 -4.55
CA VAL A 692 -15.80 10.17 -5.12
C VAL A 692 -16.42 8.80 -5.43
N ASP A 693 -15.72 7.98 -6.24
CA ASP A 693 -16.10 6.58 -6.47
C ASP A 693 -16.14 5.79 -5.15
N SER A 694 -17.06 4.84 -5.03
CA SER A 694 -17.24 4.04 -3.81
C SER A 694 -15.98 3.27 -3.42
N MET A 695 -15.25 2.69 -4.37
CA MET A 695 -14.02 1.94 -4.08
C MET A 695 -12.92 2.88 -3.58
N ALA A 696 -12.77 4.04 -4.23
CA ALA A 696 -11.84 5.08 -3.80
C ALA A 696 -12.19 5.65 -2.41
N LYS A 697 -13.49 5.79 -2.10
CA LYS A 697 -13.98 6.21 -0.77
C LYS A 697 -13.55 5.23 0.31
N GLU A 698 -13.80 3.93 0.11
CA GLU A 698 -13.41 2.89 1.06
C GLU A 698 -11.88 2.87 1.25
N TYR A 699 -11.12 3.00 0.17
CA TYR A 699 -9.65 3.11 0.23
C TYR A 699 -9.19 4.33 1.05
N ILE A 700 -9.74 5.52 0.78
CA ILE A 700 -9.44 6.76 1.52
C ILE A 700 -9.69 6.59 3.02
N TYR A 701 -10.83 6.00 3.40
CA TYR A 701 -11.19 5.78 4.80
C TYR A 701 -10.37 4.68 5.48
N GLU A 702 -10.01 3.61 4.78
CA GLU A 702 -9.20 2.54 5.36
C GLU A 702 -7.73 2.95 5.59
N HIS A 703 -7.25 3.93 4.81
CA HIS A 703 -5.88 4.43 4.87
C HIS A 703 -5.77 5.80 5.57
N ASP A 704 -6.84 6.28 6.21
CA ASP A 704 -6.92 7.56 6.92
C ASP A 704 -6.39 8.77 6.10
N LEU A 705 -6.59 8.72 4.78
CA LEU A 705 -6.10 9.76 3.86
C LEU A 705 -6.93 11.04 4.02
N TYR A 706 -6.27 12.19 3.86
CA TYR A 706 -6.90 13.53 3.93
C TYR A 706 -7.51 13.91 5.28
N ALA A 707 -7.11 13.24 6.37
CA ALA A 707 -7.59 13.57 7.72
C ALA A 707 -7.28 15.03 8.14
N VAL A 708 -6.19 15.60 7.62
CA VAL A 708 -5.81 17.02 7.78
C VAL A 708 -5.47 17.61 6.41
N ASP A 709 -6.06 18.74 6.06
CA ASP A 709 -5.84 19.40 4.77
C ASP A 709 -4.75 20.48 4.88
N GLU A 710 -3.49 20.09 4.63
CA GLU A 710 -2.36 21.02 4.48
C GLU A 710 -2.41 21.72 3.11
N LYS A 711 -3.45 22.54 2.85
CA LYS A 711 -3.74 23.11 1.52
C LYS A 711 -2.61 23.92 0.90
N ILE A 712 -1.81 24.59 1.73
CA ILE A 712 -0.94 25.68 1.32
C ILE A 712 0.46 25.41 1.83
N LYS A 713 1.42 25.30 0.92
CA LYS A 713 2.82 25.42 1.32
C LYS A 713 3.01 26.82 1.89
N HIS A 714 3.45 26.90 3.13
CA HIS A 714 3.75 28.18 3.75
C HIS A 714 4.89 28.86 2.98
N SER A 715 4.63 30.07 2.49
CA SER A 715 5.70 30.91 1.95
C SER A 715 6.61 31.26 3.10
N LEU A 716 7.89 30.91 2.97
CA LEU A 716 8.87 31.41 3.90
C LEU A 716 9.16 32.86 3.57
N GLN A 717 9.46 33.63 4.61
CA GLN A 717 10.12 34.92 4.51
C GLN A 717 11.33 34.78 5.41
N ALA A 718 12.51 35.11 4.89
CA ALA A 718 13.65 35.27 5.78
C ALA A 718 13.37 36.50 6.64
N GLU A 719 13.50 36.37 7.96
CA GLU A 719 13.61 37.56 8.78
C GLU A 719 15.01 38.15 8.57
N PRO A 720 15.14 39.39 8.06
CA PRO A 720 16.45 39.97 7.82
C PRO A 720 17.17 40.20 9.15
N ARG A 721 18.20 39.37 9.41
CA ARG A 721 19.10 39.52 10.56
C ARG A 721 20.25 40.44 10.15
N ASP A 722 20.42 41.56 10.85
CA ASP A 722 21.55 42.46 10.62
C ASP A 722 22.72 41.95 11.47
N ILE A 723 23.59 41.17 10.85
CA ILE A 723 24.82 40.66 11.46
C ILE A 723 25.97 41.52 10.97
N LYS A 724 26.56 42.31 11.86
CA LYS A 724 27.71 43.16 11.54
C LYS A 724 28.97 42.63 12.22
N GLN A 725 30.04 42.61 11.44
CA GLN A 725 31.39 42.37 11.93
C GLN A 725 32.19 43.66 11.82
N TRP A 726 32.86 44.02 12.91
CA TRP A 726 33.80 45.12 12.93
C TRP A 726 35.20 44.54 13.17
N ASP A 727 36.11 44.75 12.21
CA ASP A 727 37.51 44.30 12.33
C ASP A 727 38.33 45.20 13.27
N ILE A 728 37.92 46.47 13.45
CA ILE A 728 38.52 47.45 14.35
C ILE A 728 37.42 48.41 14.81
N ILE A 729 37.18 48.47 16.12
CA ILE A 729 36.12 49.29 16.71
C ILE A 729 36.50 50.77 16.66
N SER A 730 35.55 51.63 16.27
CA SER A 730 35.47 53.00 16.80
C SER A 730 34.94 52.88 18.23
N TRP A 731 35.81 52.99 19.24
CA TRP A 731 35.42 52.86 20.66
C TRP A 731 34.27 53.80 21.09
N ASP A 732 34.01 54.84 20.29
CA ASP A 732 32.92 55.80 20.45
C ASP A 732 31.52 55.15 20.33
N GLU A 733 31.39 54.03 19.61
CA GLU A 733 30.11 53.30 19.46
C GLU A 733 29.80 52.35 20.63
N LEU A 734 30.84 51.94 21.37
CA LEU A 734 30.73 51.05 22.54
C LEU A 734 30.72 51.80 23.88
N THR A 735 30.95 53.12 23.86
CA THR A 735 30.96 54.00 25.04
C THR A 735 29.69 53.90 25.92
N PRO A 736 28.47 53.72 25.37
CA PRO A 736 27.26 53.55 26.18
C PRO A 736 27.25 52.28 27.05
N PHE A 737 28.11 51.29 26.76
CA PHE A 737 28.16 49.99 27.43
C PHE A 737 29.39 49.83 28.33
N GLU A 738 30.11 50.92 28.63
CA GLU A 738 31.41 50.89 29.32
C GLU A 738 31.41 50.12 30.65
N GLU A 739 30.35 50.27 31.46
CA GLU A 739 30.23 49.57 32.74
C GLU A 739 30.17 48.05 32.60
N ARG A 740 29.56 47.53 31.51
CA ARG A 740 29.45 46.09 31.23
C ARG A 740 30.62 45.54 30.42
N LEU A 741 31.34 46.40 29.70
CA LEU A 741 32.52 46.03 28.92
C LEU A 741 33.77 45.79 29.78
N GLY A 742 33.83 46.31 31.01
CA GLY A 742 34.82 45.96 32.04
C GLY A 742 36.23 45.66 31.52
N ARG A 743 36.58 44.35 31.44
CA ARG A 743 37.87 43.82 30.99
C ARG A 743 38.21 44.11 29.51
N ALA A 744 37.22 44.18 28.62
CA ALA A 744 37.41 44.54 27.21
C ALA A 744 38.01 45.95 27.03
N ILE A 745 37.69 46.89 27.93
CA ILE A 745 38.25 48.25 27.93
C ILE A 745 39.73 48.25 28.38
N LYS A 746 40.12 47.36 29.31
CA LYS A 746 41.53 47.20 29.73
C LYS A 746 42.41 46.59 28.63
N LEU A 747 41.81 45.82 27.71
CA LEU A 747 42.50 45.25 26.55
C LEU A 747 42.77 46.28 25.45
N ARG A 748 42.22 47.51 25.54
CA ARG A 748 42.55 48.67 24.67
C ARG A 748 44.05 48.97 24.61
N GLU A 749 44.81 48.60 25.65
CA GLU A 749 46.25 48.81 25.77
C GLU A 749 47.10 47.57 25.41
N HIS A 750 46.48 46.43 25.07
CA HIS A 750 47.17 45.16 24.79
C HIS A 750 47.35 44.91 23.28
N ALA A 751 48.38 44.15 22.90
CA ALA A 751 48.86 44.00 21.52
C ALA A 751 47.94 43.19 20.55
N ASN A 752 46.74 42.78 20.97
CA ASN A 752 45.78 42.02 20.17
C ASN A 752 44.51 42.87 19.97
N ALA A 753 44.20 43.25 18.72
CA ALA A 753 43.01 44.05 18.42
C ALA A 753 41.72 43.24 18.69
N PRO A 754 40.84 43.68 19.63
CA PRO A 754 39.59 43.00 19.90
C PRO A 754 38.63 43.15 18.72
N ARG A 755 37.83 42.10 18.47
CA ARG A 755 36.80 42.04 17.43
C ARG A 755 35.43 42.00 18.07
N VAL A 756 34.43 42.47 17.34
CA VAL A 756 33.03 42.47 17.79
C VAL A 756 32.17 41.78 16.76
N LEU A 757 31.33 40.86 17.24
CA LEU A 757 30.20 40.33 16.49
C LEU A 757 28.93 40.93 17.08
N GLU A 758 28.15 41.62 16.26
CA GLU A 758 26.87 42.21 16.60
C GLU A 758 25.74 41.41 15.97
N LEU A 759 24.69 41.13 16.75
CA LEU A 759 23.45 40.54 16.27
C LEU A 759 22.28 41.46 16.64
N LYS A 760 21.57 41.90 15.61
CA LYS A 760 20.32 42.66 15.77
C LYS A 760 19.17 41.94 15.08
N MET A 761 18.10 41.70 15.84
CA MET A 761 16.89 41.08 15.35
C MET A 761 15.85 42.13 14.94
N PRO A 762 14.95 41.82 13.98
CA PRO A 762 13.82 42.68 13.64
C PRO A 762 12.88 42.97 14.81
N THR A 763 12.80 42.03 15.76
CA THR A 763 12.02 42.13 17.02
C THR A 763 12.50 43.25 17.95
N GLY A 764 13.68 43.81 17.69
CA GLY A 764 14.31 44.85 18.50
C GLY A 764 15.36 44.32 19.48
N GLU A 765 15.49 43.00 19.62
CA GLU A 765 16.53 42.39 20.45
C GLU A 765 17.92 42.66 19.86
N TYR A 766 18.83 43.08 20.74
CA TYR A 766 20.18 43.48 20.38
C TYR A 766 21.19 42.83 21.31
N GLY A 767 22.32 42.41 20.75
CA GLY A 767 23.43 41.88 21.52
C GLY A 767 24.72 41.86 20.74
N PHE A 768 25.84 41.81 21.46
CA PHE A 768 27.16 41.72 20.87
C PHE A 768 28.11 40.90 21.72
N ILE A 769 29.12 40.32 21.07
CA ILE A 769 30.21 39.57 21.70
C ILE A 769 31.52 40.23 21.32
N VAL A 770 32.31 40.61 22.34
CA VAL A 770 33.68 41.10 22.17
C VAL A 770 34.64 39.94 22.41
N PHE A 771 35.58 39.74 21.50
CA PHE A 771 36.49 38.61 21.56
C PHE A 771 37.83 38.90 20.88
N HIS A 772 38.85 38.13 21.24
CA HIS A 772 40.14 38.18 20.58
C HIS A 772 40.81 36.80 20.50
N TRP A 773 41.81 36.69 19.62
CA TRP A 773 42.63 35.51 19.47
C TRP A 773 43.80 35.52 20.46
N ILE A 774 43.94 34.45 21.24
CA ILE A 774 45.09 34.21 22.10
C ILE A 774 46.10 33.32 21.37
N ARG A 775 47.34 33.80 21.28
CA ARG A 775 48.48 32.96 20.93
C ARG A 775 48.93 32.20 22.17
N LEU A 776 49.18 30.91 22.06
CA LEU A 776 49.56 30.07 23.20
C LEU A 776 50.77 30.63 23.98
N LYS A 777 51.76 31.21 23.28
CA LYS A 777 52.93 31.87 23.90
C LYS A 777 52.58 33.08 24.78
N ASP A 778 51.46 33.72 24.52
CA ASP A 778 50.99 34.93 25.18
C ASP A 778 49.91 34.61 26.24
N LEU A 779 49.54 33.33 26.43
CA LEU A 779 48.51 32.88 27.39
C LEU A 779 48.78 33.35 28.82
N HIS A 780 50.05 33.39 29.24
CA HIS A 780 50.46 33.85 30.58
C HIS A 780 50.15 35.34 30.83
N ARG A 781 49.92 36.13 29.78
CA ARG A 781 49.53 37.55 29.87
C ARG A 781 48.02 37.70 30.01
N GLU A 782 47.27 36.76 29.46
CA GLU A 782 45.81 36.77 29.43
C GLU A 782 45.19 36.06 30.64
N VAL A 783 45.83 35.00 31.14
CA VAL A 783 45.34 34.21 32.27
C VAL A 783 46.35 34.28 33.41
N THR A 784 46.09 35.17 34.37
CA THR A 784 46.99 35.42 35.52
C THR A 784 46.81 34.44 36.67
N ASP A 785 45.64 33.81 36.79
CA ASP A 785 45.39 32.78 37.80
C ASP A 785 46.18 31.48 37.45
N PRO A 786 47.07 30.98 38.33
CA PRO A 786 47.85 29.78 38.06
C PRO A 786 47.02 28.51 37.81
N VAL A 787 45.84 28.38 38.41
CA VAL A 787 44.92 27.24 38.25
C VAL A 787 44.34 27.27 36.83
N PHE A 788 43.84 28.43 36.41
CA PHE A 788 43.29 28.63 35.07
C PHE A 788 44.37 28.47 34.00
N TYR A 789 45.55 29.05 34.20
CA TYR A 789 46.68 28.94 33.27
C TYR A 789 47.07 27.47 33.07
N ARG A 790 47.24 26.72 34.16
CA ARG A 790 47.58 25.29 34.09
C ARG A 790 46.53 24.52 33.29
N HIS A 791 45.26 24.68 33.66
CA HIS A 791 44.18 23.94 32.99
C HIS A 791 44.11 24.23 31.48
N VAL A 792 44.07 25.51 31.09
CA VAL A 792 44.01 25.89 29.67
C VAL A 792 45.26 25.41 28.93
N SER A 793 46.45 25.52 29.53
CA SER A 793 47.68 25.05 28.88
C SER A 793 47.74 23.53 28.67
N GLU A 794 47.12 22.73 29.55
CA GLU A 794 47.11 21.27 29.49
C GLU A 794 46.03 20.71 28.56
N HIS A 795 44.89 21.40 28.42
CA HIS A 795 43.72 20.88 27.72
C HIS A 795 43.46 21.56 26.36
N SER A 796 44.02 22.75 26.13
CA SER A 796 43.81 23.46 24.89
C SER A 796 44.76 22.99 23.77
N ILE A 797 44.20 22.71 22.60
CA ILE A 797 44.94 22.30 21.41
C ILE A 797 44.60 23.28 20.31
N GLY A 798 45.57 23.84 19.59
CA GLY A 798 45.33 24.71 18.42
C GLY A 798 45.17 26.20 18.74
N ARG A 799 44.25 26.89 18.04
CA ARG A 799 44.03 28.34 18.21
C ARG A 799 43.04 28.60 19.34
N LEU A 800 43.43 29.47 20.27
CA LEU A 800 42.67 29.82 21.46
C LEU A 800 41.87 31.09 21.25
N LEU A 801 40.61 31.10 21.64
CA LEU A 801 39.73 32.25 21.55
C LEU A 801 39.36 32.70 22.96
N CYS A 802 39.39 33.99 23.22
CA CYS A 802 38.88 34.57 24.46
C CYS A 802 37.68 35.43 24.15
N ILE A 803 36.57 35.17 24.84
CA ILE A 803 35.44 36.09 24.91
C ILE A 803 35.74 37.05 26.05
N ASP A 804 35.78 38.34 25.73
CA ASP A 804 36.12 39.40 26.67
C ASP A 804 34.87 39.97 27.35
N ALA A 805 33.75 40.03 26.61
CA ALA A 805 32.46 40.48 27.11
C ALA A 805 31.33 39.93 26.24
N ILE A 806 30.20 39.63 26.88
CA ILE A 806 28.93 39.31 26.22
C ILE A 806 27.89 40.32 26.69
N TYR A 807 27.18 40.94 25.77
CA TYR A 807 26.07 41.83 26.06
C TYR A 807 24.83 41.41 25.27
N HIS A 808 23.66 41.38 25.91
CA HIS A 808 22.38 41.19 25.24
C HIS A 808 21.24 41.89 25.99
N GLU A 809 20.19 42.24 25.24
CA GLU A 809 18.93 42.78 25.77
C GLU A 809 17.77 41.77 25.68
N GLY A 810 17.99 40.61 25.07
CA GLY A 810 16.99 39.54 24.90
C GLY A 810 17.02 38.47 26.00
N ASP A 811 16.15 37.47 25.86
CA ASP A 811 16.03 36.34 26.80
C ASP A 811 17.13 35.26 26.61
N ALA A 812 16.98 34.12 27.29
CA ALA A 812 17.92 32.99 27.16
C ALA A 812 17.96 32.39 25.73
N ILE A 813 16.88 32.51 24.96
CA ILE A 813 16.80 32.04 23.57
C ILE A 813 17.65 32.97 22.70
N PHE A 814 17.48 34.29 22.84
CA PHE A 814 18.29 35.28 22.14
C PHE A 814 19.78 35.17 22.50
N ALA A 815 20.09 35.04 23.80
CA ALA A 815 21.44 34.79 24.30
C ALA A 815 22.11 33.58 23.65
N ARG A 816 21.39 32.47 23.53
CA ARG A 816 21.88 31.25 22.86
C ARG A 816 22.09 31.49 21.36
N ARG A 817 21.15 32.16 20.69
CA ARG A 817 21.25 32.51 19.27
C ARG A 817 22.47 33.41 18.99
N LEU A 818 22.72 34.41 19.83
CA LEU A 818 23.91 35.28 19.75
C LEU A 818 25.21 34.46 19.81
N LEU A 819 25.32 33.54 20.78
CA LEU A 819 26.47 32.63 20.85
C LEU A 819 26.58 31.69 19.66
N GLN A 820 25.46 31.17 19.14
CA GLN A 820 25.48 30.29 17.97
C GLN A 820 25.98 31.00 16.72
N GLU A 821 25.55 32.24 16.47
CA GLU A 821 26.06 33.06 15.38
C GLU A 821 27.56 33.37 15.55
N PHE A 822 28.00 33.57 16.80
CA PHE A 822 29.43 33.66 17.11
C PHE A 822 30.20 32.38 16.79
N PHE A 823 29.70 31.21 17.16
CA PHE A 823 30.37 29.96 16.83
C PHE A 823 30.36 29.64 15.33
N ARG A 824 29.26 29.95 14.63
CA ARG A 824 29.15 29.88 13.17
C ARG A 824 30.26 30.70 12.49
N PHE A 825 30.60 31.86 13.06
CA PHE A 825 31.64 32.74 12.54
C PHE A 825 33.07 32.27 12.82
N VAL A 826 33.35 31.71 14.01
CA VAL A 826 34.72 31.38 14.44
C VAL A 826 35.14 29.96 14.07
N LEU A 827 34.23 28.98 14.02
CA LEU A 827 34.58 27.58 13.67
C LEU A 827 35.27 27.44 12.31
N PRO A 828 34.87 28.15 11.23
CA PRO A 828 35.57 28.13 9.94
C PRO A 828 37.02 28.65 9.98
N LYS A 829 37.43 29.33 11.07
CA LYS A 829 38.74 30.00 11.21
C LYS A 829 39.75 29.21 12.05
N ASP A 830 39.51 27.91 12.23
CA ASP A 830 40.36 26.96 12.97
C ASP A 830 40.54 27.29 14.47
N TYR A 831 39.59 28.01 15.09
CA TYR A 831 39.55 28.12 16.55
C TYR A 831 39.06 26.81 17.15
N THR A 832 39.80 26.32 18.14
CA THR A 832 39.63 24.96 18.66
C THR A 832 39.41 24.95 20.17
N TYR A 833 39.57 26.08 20.85
CA TYR A 833 39.28 26.21 22.28
C TYR A 833 38.82 27.63 22.59
N CYS A 834 37.78 27.79 23.39
CA CYS A 834 37.24 29.09 23.78
C CYS A 834 37.22 29.23 25.30
N ILE A 835 37.62 30.38 25.81
CA ILE A 835 37.55 30.75 27.23
C ILE A 835 36.74 32.02 27.44
N TYR A 836 36.06 32.12 28.57
CA TYR A 836 35.28 33.28 28.98
C TYR A 836 35.40 33.46 30.50
N SER A 837 35.88 34.61 30.95
CA SER A 837 36.04 34.94 32.36
C SER A 837 34.93 35.90 32.77
N GLU A 838 34.03 35.46 33.64
CA GLU A 838 32.90 36.28 34.08
C GLU A 838 33.26 37.02 35.37
N ASP A 839 33.23 38.35 35.34
CA ASP A 839 33.53 39.21 36.51
C ASP A 839 32.25 39.58 37.31
N SER A 840 31.05 39.34 36.78
CA SER A 840 29.78 39.74 37.40
C SER A 840 28.63 38.76 37.12
N GLY A 841 28.36 37.88 38.09
CA GLY A 841 27.01 37.44 38.46
C GLY A 841 26.18 36.62 37.48
N GLY A 842 26.64 35.44 37.04
CA GLY A 842 25.84 34.21 36.85
C GLY A 842 24.61 34.20 35.92
N GLU A 843 24.19 35.32 35.33
CA GLU A 843 22.99 35.43 34.48
C GLU A 843 23.06 34.50 33.25
N PHE A 844 24.27 34.11 32.85
CA PHE A 844 24.54 33.40 31.60
C PHE A 844 24.97 31.93 31.78
N GLN A 845 24.97 31.43 33.03
CA GLN A 845 25.49 30.10 33.39
C GLN A 845 24.74 28.96 32.68
N ASP A 846 23.41 29.00 32.68
CA ASP A 846 22.59 27.91 32.13
C ASP A 846 22.73 27.82 30.60
N VAL A 847 22.83 28.98 29.93
CA VAL A 847 23.04 29.05 28.46
C VAL A 847 24.40 28.46 28.10
N LEU A 848 25.47 28.87 28.79
CA LEU A 848 26.83 28.33 28.58
C LEU A 848 26.87 26.83 28.81
N HIS A 849 26.33 26.36 29.94
CA HIS A 849 26.28 24.94 30.26
C HIS A 849 25.52 24.15 29.19
N SER A 850 24.38 24.66 28.71
CA SER A 850 23.59 24.02 27.65
C SER A 850 24.30 23.93 26.29
N MET A 851 25.36 24.72 26.09
CA MET A 851 26.25 24.69 24.91
C MET A 851 27.54 23.89 25.16
N GLY A 852 27.67 23.24 26.32
CA GLY A 852 28.79 22.38 26.66
C GLY A 852 29.96 23.08 27.35
N PHE A 853 29.83 24.34 27.74
CA PHE A 853 30.85 25.01 28.54
C PHE A 853 30.95 24.38 29.93
N SER A 854 32.19 24.12 30.34
CA SER A 854 32.54 23.76 31.71
C SER A 854 33.15 24.97 32.41
N HIS A 855 33.23 24.93 33.73
CA HIS A 855 33.82 26.02 34.51
C HIS A 855 34.84 25.52 35.52
N ILE A 856 35.73 26.44 35.91
CA ILE A 856 36.66 26.27 37.03
C ILE A 856 36.53 27.50 37.92
N ASP A 857 36.50 27.27 39.21
CA ASP A 857 36.41 28.31 40.21
C ASP A 857 37.78 28.61 40.82
N SER A 858 38.08 29.90 40.97
CA SER A 858 39.19 30.43 41.78
C SER A 858 38.64 31.20 42.99
N GLU A 859 39.50 31.73 43.87
CA GLU A 859 39.06 32.49 45.05
C GLU A 859 38.23 33.75 44.71
N HIS A 860 38.39 34.31 43.51
CA HIS A 860 37.80 35.61 43.14
C HIS A 860 37.10 35.64 41.78
N GLN A 861 37.26 34.62 40.94
CA GLN A 861 36.76 34.59 39.56
C GLN A 861 36.34 33.18 39.13
N ARG A 862 35.43 33.09 38.16
CA ARG A 862 35.04 31.85 37.48
C ARG A 862 35.46 31.91 36.01
N LEU A 863 36.16 30.88 35.54
CA LEU A 863 36.53 30.73 34.14
C LEU A 863 35.67 29.66 33.48
N TYR A 864 34.88 30.06 32.49
CA TYR A 864 34.19 29.15 31.58
C TYR A 864 35.10 28.79 30.40
N TYR A 865 35.02 27.54 29.95
CA TYR A 865 35.78 27.06 28.81
C TYR A 865 35.00 26.01 28.02
N VAL A 866 35.31 25.90 26.73
CA VAL A 866 34.76 24.86 25.85
C VAL A 866 35.77 24.44 24.78
N ASP A 867 35.87 23.14 24.55
CA ASP A 867 36.61 22.51 23.46
C ASP A 867 35.78 22.55 22.17
N MET A 868 36.31 23.23 21.16
CA MET A 868 35.71 23.37 19.83
C MET A 868 36.43 22.54 18.78
N SER A 869 37.38 21.69 19.18
CA SER A 869 38.17 20.87 18.26
C SER A 869 37.33 19.83 17.53
N HIS A 870 36.27 19.33 18.18
CA HIS A 870 35.36 18.31 17.68
C HIS A 870 33.92 18.57 18.19
N PRO A 871 33.24 19.62 17.70
CA PRO A 871 31.93 20.01 18.20
C PRO A 871 30.84 19.01 17.78
N CYS A 872 29.78 18.96 18.58
CA CYS A 872 28.55 18.24 18.29
C CYS A 872 27.45 19.22 17.83
N THR A 873 26.53 18.75 16.99
CA THR A 873 25.35 19.52 16.60
C THR A 873 24.06 18.82 16.98
N LEU A 874 23.03 19.57 17.32
CA LEU A 874 21.66 19.10 17.50
C LEU A 874 20.73 19.91 16.59
N SER A 875 20.06 19.26 15.64
CA SER A 875 19.04 19.88 14.80
C SER A 875 17.65 19.62 15.39
N LEU A 876 16.91 20.68 15.69
CA LEU A 876 15.59 20.63 16.31
C LEU A 876 14.50 20.69 15.21
N ASP A 877 13.88 19.55 14.91
CA ASP A 877 13.00 19.37 13.76
C ASP A 877 11.64 18.72 14.07
N VAL A 878 11.35 18.39 15.34
CA VAL A 878 10.10 17.69 15.70
C VAL A 878 8.87 18.57 15.51
N GLU A 879 8.99 19.88 15.72
CA GLU A 879 7.90 20.83 15.56
C GLU A 879 7.30 20.80 14.13
N GLU A 880 8.13 20.63 13.10
CA GLU A 880 7.73 20.53 11.69
C GLU A 880 6.97 19.23 11.35
N LEU A 881 7.12 18.21 12.21
CA LEU A 881 6.41 16.93 12.09
C LEU A 881 5.02 16.97 12.72
N ILE A 882 4.76 17.93 13.62
CA ILE A 882 3.46 18.09 14.28
C ILE A 882 2.54 18.94 13.39
N LEU A 883 1.30 18.50 13.23
CA LEU A 883 0.30 19.19 12.41
C LEU A 883 -0.36 20.33 13.20
N GLU A 884 -0.77 21.40 12.49
CA GLU A 884 -1.60 22.43 13.09
C GLU A 884 -3.02 21.92 13.38
N PRO A 885 -3.68 22.38 14.46
CA PRO A 885 -3.27 23.42 15.41
C PRO A 885 -2.43 22.89 16.60
N TYR A 886 -1.97 21.64 16.57
CA TYR A 886 -1.25 21.02 17.70
C TYR A 886 0.16 21.58 17.85
N ALA A 887 0.83 21.88 16.72
CA ALA A 887 2.15 22.49 16.70
C ALA A 887 2.15 23.83 17.44
N SER A 888 1.18 24.72 17.15
CA SER A 888 1.07 26.03 17.80
C SER A 888 0.46 26.01 19.22
N SER A 889 0.10 24.84 19.77
CA SER A 889 -0.47 24.75 21.11
C SER A 889 0.56 25.08 22.19
N GLN A 890 0.22 26.00 23.10
CA GLN A 890 1.09 26.41 24.21
C GLN A 890 1.53 25.23 25.10
N SER A 891 0.65 24.24 25.31
CA SER A 891 0.96 23.05 26.11
C SER A 891 2.01 22.16 25.42
N VAL A 892 1.91 22.02 24.10
CA VAL A 892 2.83 21.23 23.27
C VAL A 892 4.17 21.95 23.12
N GLN A 893 4.15 23.25 22.86
CA GLN A 893 5.36 24.09 22.79
C GLN A 893 6.16 24.07 24.10
N LYS A 894 5.46 24.16 25.23
CA LYS A 894 6.11 24.03 26.55
C LYS A 894 6.75 22.64 26.71
N ALA A 895 6.02 21.57 26.36
CA ALA A 895 6.53 20.21 26.43
C ALA A 895 7.75 19.99 25.51
N LEU A 896 7.75 20.58 24.31
CA LEU A 896 8.91 20.57 23.40
C LEU A 896 10.09 21.32 24.01
N GLY A 897 9.88 22.50 24.59
CA GLY A 897 10.93 23.25 25.28
C GLY A 897 11.61 22.44 26.39
N GLU A 898 10.83 21.86 27.29
CA GLU A 898 11.33 21.02 28.39
C GLU A 898 12.06 19.76 27.88
N ALA A 899 11.53 19.11 26.83
CA ALA A 899 12.17 17.97 26.19
C ALA A 899 13.52 18.35 25.55
N ARG A 900 13.60 19.51 24.88
CA ARG A 900 14.81 20.05 24.25
C ARG A 900 15.87 20.43 25.28
N ASP A 901 15.48 20.98 26.43
CA ASP A 901 16.38 21.24 27.55
C ASP A 901 17.02 19.95 28.06
N ALA A 902 16.19 18.94 28.38
CA ALA A 902 16.67 17.64 28.85
C ALA A 902 17.57 16.94 27.82
N LEU A 903 17.24 17.04 26.54
CA LEU A 903 18.05 16.47 25.46
C LEU A 903 19.43 17.13 25.35
N ARG A 904 19.50 18.46 25.44
CA ARG A 904 20.78 19.21 25.45
C ARG A 904 21.65 18.79 26.62
N GLU A 905 21.08 18.73 27.83
CA GLU A 905 21.80 18.28 29.02
C GLU A 905 22.34 16.86 28.86
N ALA A 906 21.54 15.94 28.29
CA ALA A 906 21.98 14.56 28.07
C ALA A 906 23.13 14.47 27.05
N ILE A 907 23.13 15.28 25.99
CA ILE A 907 24.24 15.32 25.02
C ILE A 907 25.50 15.93 25.65
N VAL A 908 25.37 17.02 26.42
CA VAL A 908 26.49 17.64 27.16
C VAL A 908 27.08 16.65 28.17
N ALA A 909 26.24 15.88 28.86
CA ALA A 909 26.70 14.85 29.80
C ALA A 909 27.46 13.70 29.11
N LEU A 910 27.17 13.39 27.84
CA LEU A 910 27.96 12.43 27.07
C LEU A 910 29.37 12.97 26.78
N TYR A 911 29.50 14.26 26.47
CA TYR A 911 30.76 14.90 26.09
C TYR A 911 31.00 16.19 26.88
N PRO A 912 31.33 16.08 28.18
CA PRO A 912 31.50 17.26 29.03
C PRO A 912 32.65 18.13 28.53
N GLY A 913 32.43 19.44 28.48
CA GLY A 913 33.42 20.42 28.02
C GLY A 913 33.55 20.53 26.51
N GLN A 914 32.78 19.79 25.70
CA GLN A 914 32.77 19.92 24.24
C GLN A 914 31.61 20.78 23.75
N LEU A 915 31.87 21.60 22.72
CA LEU A 915 30.86 22.52 22.18
C LEU A 915 29.67 21.76 21.57
N LEU A 916 28.46 22.11 21.99
CA LEU A 916 27.19 21.70 21.41
C LEU A 916 26.50 22.90 20.73
N LEU A 917 26.24 22.78 19.43
CA LEU A 917 25.44 23.74 18.67
C LEU A 917 24.03 23.18 18.42
N SER A 918 23.03 23.76 19.07
CA SER A 918 21.63 23.35 18.95
C SER A 918 20.86 24.31 18.05
N MET A 919 20.60 23.94 16.79
CA MET A 919 20.01 24.82 15.79
C MET A 919 18.54 24.52 15.59
N ASP A 920 17.72 25.58 15.57
CA ASP A 920 16.34 25.50 15.10
C ASP A 920 16.30 25.50 13.56
N GLN A 921 15.28 24.88 12.98
CA GLN A 921 15.01 24.95 11.54
C GLN A 921 14.87 26.40 11.07
N VAL A 922 14.26 27.27 11.87
CA VAL A 922 14.12 28.70 11.56
C VAL A 922 15.48 29.38 11.37
N ASP A 923 16.45 29.11 12.24
CA ASP A 923 17.80 29.70 12.16
C ASP A 923 18.54 29.27 10.87
N ILE A 924 18.34 28.00 10.47
CA ILE A 924 18.86 27.47 9.21
C ILE A 924 18.18 28.15 8.02
N TYR A 925 16.85 28.28 8.04
CA TYR A 925 16.07 28.90 6.97
C TYR A 925 16.44 30.36 6.76
N ASP A 926 16.53 31.15 7.83
CA ASP A 926 16.91 32.55 7.77
C ASP A 926 18.34 32.76 7.25
N THR A 927 19.17 31.71 7.27
CA THR A 927 20.53 31.75 6.70
C THR A 927 20.53 31.34 5.24
N LEU A 928 19.83 30.25 4.89
CA LEU A 928 19.86 29.68 3.55
C LEU A 928 19.00 30.45 2.55
N ILE A 929 17.86 31.02 2.97
CA ILE A 929 16.97 31.75 2.05
C ILE A 929 17.72 32.88 1.34
N PRO A 930 18.41 33.81 2.03
CA PRO A 930 19.18 34.86 1.37
C PRO A 930 20.18 34.32 0.34
N LEU A 931 20.98 33.31 0.72
CA LEU A 931 22.00 32.70 -0.15
C LEU A 931 21.38 32.10 -1.42
N ILE A 932 20.27 31.37 -1.28
CA ILE A 932 19.57 30.76 -2.40
C ILE A 932 18.93 31.83 -3.30
N THR A 933 18.35 32.87 -2.72
CA THR A 933 17.70 33.94 -3.49
C THR A 933 18.70 34.82 -4.22
N GLU A 934 19.87 35.08 -3.62
CA GLU A 934 21.00 35.78 -4.26
C GLU A 934 21.52 34.98 -5.47
N GLU A 935 21.77 33.68 -5.30
CA GLU A 935 22.19 32.80 -6.41
C GLU A 935 21.13 32.66 -7.52
N ASN A 936 19.86 32.94 -7.20
CA ASN A 936 18.75 32.91 -8.15
C ASN A 936 18.35 34.29 -8.68
N ASP A 937 19.14 35.33 -8.41
CA ASP A 937 18.92 36.72 -8.85
C ASP A 937 17.53 37.29 -8.47
N VAL A 938 17.02 36.96 -7.29
CA VAL A 938 15.71 37.42 -6.78
C VAL A 938 15.79 37.90 -5.33
N PRO A 939 14.89 38.79 -4.88
CA PRO A 939 14.88 39.22 -3.49
C PRO A 939 14.38 38.12 -2.55
N SER A 940 14.89 38.14 -1.32
CA SER A 940 14.47 37.26 -0.21
C SER A 940 13.08 37.57 0.36
N THR A 941 12.43 38.62 -0.14
CA THR A 941 11.04 38.98 0.17
C THR A 941 10.12 38.70 -1.03
N PRO A 942 8.96 38.04 -0.83
CA PRO A 942 8.02 37.76 -1.93
C PRO A 942 7.56 39.03 -2.65
N LEU A 943 7.69 39.06 -3.99
CA LEU A 943 7.27 40.20 -4.82
C LEU A 943 5.76 40.15 -5.14
N ILE A 944 5.16 41.33 -5.32
CA ILE A 944 3.77 41.50 -5.78
C ILE A 944 3.78 42.53 -6.94
N PRO A 945 3.50 42.15 -8.21
CA PRO A 945 3.26 40.78 -8.68
C PRO A 945 4.51 39.91 -8.57
N ARG A 946 4.31 38.60 -8.37
CA ARG A 946 5.40 37.65 -8.18
C ARG A 946 6.24 37.52 -9.46
N GLN A 947 7.53 37.79 -9.35
CA GLN A 947 8.54 37.53 -10.38
C GLN A 947 9.40 36.35 -9.93
N LEU A 948 9.62 35.37 -10.80
CA LEU A 948 10.35 34.15 -10.47
C LEU A 948 11.76 34.20 -11.05
N GLY A 949 12.73 33.70 -10.28
CA GLY A 949 14.10 33.48 -10.77
C GLY A 949 14.18 32.39 -11.82
N GLU A 950 15.34 32.25 -12.45
CA GLU A 950 15.58 31.28 -13.52
C GLU A 950 15.64 29.85 -12.98
N ALA A 951 16.29 29.64 -11.85
CA ALA A 951 16.59 28.32 -11.32
C ALA A 951 15.43 27.68 -10.55
N LEU A 952 15.46 26.35 -10.51
CA LEU A 952 14.57 25.51 -9.71
C LEU A 952 15.30 25.10 -8.42
N CYS A 953 14.73 25.43 -7.27
CA CYS A 953 15.20 24.92 -5.99
C CYS A 953 14.65 23.51 -5.78
N VAL A 954 15.55 22.54 -5.55
CA VAL A 954 15.24 21.13 -5.34
C VAL A 954 15.76 20.68 -3.97
N PRO A 955 14.95 20.81 -2.90
CA PRO A 955 15.24 20.18 -1.63
C PRO A 955 15.10 18.66 -1.74
N PHE A 956 16.12 17.91 -1.30
CA PHE A 956 16.11 16.44 -1.28
C PHE A 956 16.39 15.85 0.12
N GLY A 957 16.65 16.72 1.10
CA GLY A 957 16.70 16.41 2.53
C GLY A 957 15.43 16.85 3.27
N GLU A 958 15.55 17.06 4.59
CA GLU A 958 14.39 17.44 5.42
C GLU A 958 14.12 18.95 5.48
N ILE A 959 15.12 19.80 5.20
CA ILE A 959 14.93 21.26 5.17
C ILE A 959 14.13 21.72 3.94
N PHE A 960 13.28 22.74 4.11
CA PHE A 960 12.40 23.29 3.05
C PHE A 960 11.40 22.31 2.41
N LYS A 961 11.27 21.08 2.93
CA LYS A 961 10.30 20.09 2.47
C LYS A 961 8.89 20.68 2.60
N LYS A 962 8.12 20.67 1.50
CA LYS A 962 6.77 21.30 1.42
C LYS A 962 6.71 22.81 1.74
N ARG A 963 7.83 23.54 1.69
CA ARG A 963 7.86 25.02 1.81
C ARG A 963 8.00 25.67 0.43
N ILE A 964 7.65 26.95 0.32
CA ILE A 964 7.90 27.77 -0.87
C ILE A 964 8.95 28.81 -0.54
N LEU A 965 10.05 28.84 -1.30
CA LEU A 965 11.02 29.91 -1.21
C LEU A 965 10.51 31.19 -1.90
N PRO A 966 10.86 32.38 -1.37
CA PRO A 966 10.59 33.67 -2.01
C PRO A 966 11.04 33.67 -3.48
N ASN A 967 10.12 34.05 -4.38
CA ASN A 967 10.41 34.29 -5.81
C ASN A 967 11.15 33.14 -6.53
N THR A 968 11.09 31.92 -5.98
CA THR A 968 11.85 30.77 -6.50
C THR A 968 10.90 29.59 -6.67
N VAL A 969 10.95 28.94 -7.84
CA VAL A 969 10.20 27.70 -8.07
C VAL A 969 10.82 26.63 -7.17
N THR A 970 10.01 25.97 -6.34
CA THR A 970 10.50 24.98 -5.37
C THR A 970 9.79 23.65 -5.56
N LYS A 971 10.54 22.61 -5.90
CA LYS A 971 10.02 21.24 -6.05
C LYS A 971 10.95 20.26 -5.36
N SER A 972 10.48 19.66 -4.27
CA SER A 972 11.25 18.71 -3.49
C SER A 972 11.35 17.35 -4.18
N MET A 973 12.50 16.70 -4.02
CA MET A 973 12.63 15.26 -4.15
C MET A 973 12.41 14.60 -2.79
N HIS A 974 11.66 13.51 -2.78
CA HIS A 974 11.25 12.80 -1.58
C HIS A 974 12.11 11.56 -1.44
N THR A 975 13.13 11.65 -0.58
CA THR A 975 14.03 10.54 -0.26
C THR A 975 13.81 10.03 1.16
N GLU A 976 14.21 8.79 1.41
CA GLU A 976 14.15 8.13 2.70
C GLU A 976 15.38 7.24 2.89
N LYS A 977 15.80 7.09 4.14
CA LYS A 977 16.85 6.16 4.54
C LYS A 977 16.22 4.88 5.10
N TYR A 978 16.50 3.76 4.46
CA TYR A 978 16.04 2.43 4.88
C TYR A 978 17.18 1.65 5.51
N PHE A 979 16.99 1.22 6.76
CA PHE A 979 17.84 0.19 7.36
C PHE A 979 17.42 -1.19 6.86
N CYS A 980 18.40 -2.04 6.55
CA CYS A 980 18.14 -3.45 6.29
C CYS A 980 17.49 -4.10 7.52
N SER A 981 16.66 -5.12 7.34
CA SER A 981 15.94 -5.77 8.45
C SER A 981 16.88 -6.39 9.50
N ASP A 982 18.14 -6.69 9.15
CA ASP A 982 19.17 -7.18 10.07
C ASP A 982 19.96 -6.06 10.78
N LEU A 983 19.64 -4.80 10.50
CA LEU A 983 20.27 -3.57 11.00
C LEU A 983 21.78 -3.44 10.73
N LYS A 984 22.36 -4.27 9.84
CA LYS A 984 23.81 -4.21 9.53
C LYS A 984 24.17 -3.19 8.46
N GLY A 985 23.20 -2.72 7.69
CA GLY A 985 23.39 -1.77 6.61
C GLY A 985 22.17 -0.88 6.40
N PHE A 986 22.31 0.10 5.53
CA PHE A 986 21.21 0.95 5.08
C PHE A 986 21.46 1.43 3.65
N TYR A 987 20.40 1.89 2.99
CA TYR A 987 20.45 2.55 1.67
C TYR A 987 19.49 3.74 1.63
N ILE A 988 19.63 4.56 0.59
CA ILE A 988 18.75 5.71 0.31
C ILE A 988 17.88 5.37 -0.89
N GLU A 989 16.58 5.58 -0.76
CA GLU A 989 15.58 5.33 -1.81
C GLU A 989 14.46 6.38 -1.72
N HIS A 990 13.45 6.31 -2.59
CA HIS A 990 12.28 7.18 -2.53
C HIS A 990 11.46 7.00 -1.24
N PHE A 991 10.81 8.07 -0.79
CA PHE A 991 9.88 8.00 0.35
C PHE A 991 8.59 7.24 -0.05
N PRO A 992 8.00 6.41 0.84
CA PRO A 992 6.79 5.63 0.52
C PRO A 992 5.64 6.45 -0.07
N GLY A 993 5.03 5.93 -1.13
CA GLY A 993 3.91 6.57 -1.84
C GLY A 993 4.31 7.66 -2.84
N TYR A 994 5.60 8.02 -2.93
CA TYR A 994 6.13 8.90 -3.99
C TYR A 994 6.72 8.09 -5.14
N LEU A 995 6.93 8.77 -6.28
CA LEU A 995 7.62 8.21 -7.45
C LEU A 995 9.03 7.73 -7.08
N ASP A 996 9.57 6.77 -7.83
CA ASP A 996 10.96 6.35 -7.63
C ASP A 996 11.95 7.50 -7.93
N LEU A 997 13.21 7.37 -7.52
CA LEU A 997 14.19 8.45 -7.67
C LEU A 997 14.41 8.85 -9.14
N GLU A 998 14.39 7.90 -10.07
CA GLU A 998 14.56 8.14 -11.51
C GLU A 998 13.38 8.94 -12.09
N GLU A 999 12.16 8.51 -11.78
CA GLU A 999 10.89 9.16 -12.15
C GLU A 999 10.80 10.56 -11.56
N GLN A 1000 11.22 10.75 -10.30
CA GLN A 1000 11.33 12.08 -9.68
C GLN A 1000 12.31 12.98 -10.44
N VAL A 1001 13.46 12.45 -10.87
CA VAL A 1001 14.44 13.21 -11.67
C VAL A 1001 13.89 13.58 -13.04
N ARG A 1002 13.13 12.69 -13.71
CA ARG A 1002 12.44 13.02 -14.98
C ARG A 1002 11.40 14.12 -14.79
N MET A 1003 10.67 14.08 -13.68
CA MET A 1003 9.73 15.12 -13.31
C MET A 1003 10.45 16.46 -13.07
N VAL A 1004 11.57 16.48 -12.34
CA VAL A 1004 12.40 17.68 -12.14
C VAL A 1004 12.92 18.21 -13.49
N ARG A 1005 13.36 17.33 -14.39
CA ARG A 1005 13.83 17.69 -15.75
C ARG A 1005 12.75 18.41 -16.57
N SER A 1006 11.49 18.06 -16.36
CA SER A 1006 10.34 18.62 -17.08
C SER A 1006 10.07 20.10 -16.74
N PHE A 1007 10.73 20.66 -15.71
CA PHE A 1007 10.72 22.11 -15.47
C PHE A 1007 11.66 22.89 -16.41
N ASP A 1008 12.59 22.21 -17.10
CA ASP A 1008 13.60 22.77 -18.02
C ASP A 1008 14.39 23.95 -17.43
N ARG A 1009 14.85 23.81 -16.17
CA ARG A 1009 15.54 24.85 -15.41
C ARG A 1009 16.85 24.34 -14.79
N PRO A 1010 17.86 25.20 -14.60
CA PRO A 1010 19.04 24.85 -13.80
C PRO A 1010 18.66 24.61 -12.33
N LEU A 1011 19.39 23.73 -11.65
CA LEU A 1011 19.04 23.25 -10.31
C LEU A 1011 19.87 23.94 -9.22
N LEU A 1012 19.19 24.40 -8.16
CA LEU A 1012 19.76 24.74 -6.86
C LEU A 1012 19.39 23.59 -5.91
N LEU A 1013 20.36 22.74 -5.59
CA LEU A 1013 20.14 21.56 -4.76
C LEU A 1013 20.17 21.95 -3.28
N VAL A 1014 19.34 21.32 -2.44
CA VAL A 1014 19.30 21.63 -0.99
C VAL A 1014 19.20 20.37 -0.12
N ASP A 1015 20.08 20.23 0.88
CA ASP A 1015 20.13 19.11 1.84
C ASP A 1015 20.25 19.61 3.29
N ASP A 1016 19.79 18.84 4.29
CA ASP A 1016 19.95 19.21 5.70
C ASP A 1016 21.41 19.08 6.18
N LEU A 1017 22.14 18.08 5.69
CA LEU A 1017 23.49 17.76 6.16
C LEU A 1017 24.39 17.19 5.05
N LEU A 1018 25.58 17.77 4.90
CA LEU A 1018 26.67 17.17 4.12
C LEU A 1018 27.84 16.76 5.02
N HIS A 1019 27.86 15.47 5.37
CA HIS A 1019 28.97 14.83 6.10
C HIS A 1019 29.58 13.63 5.38
N LYS A 1020 28.82 12.54 5.23
CA LYS A 1020 29.23 11.36 4.43
C LYS A 1020 28.65 11.36 3.01
N GLY A 1021 27.68 12.24 2.76
CA GLY A 1021 27.06 12.47 1.47
C GLY A 1021 26.22 11.30 0.95
N TYR A 1022 25.62 10.47 1.81
CA TYR A 1022 24.87 9.29 1.38
C TYR A 1022 23.75 9.62 0.38
N ARG A 1023 22.87 10.60 0.70
CA ARG A 1023 21.79 11.03 -0.22
C ARG A 1023 22.35 11.61 -1.51
N LEU A 1024 23.31 12.53 -1.40
CA LEU A 1024 23.93 13.18 -2.55
C LEU A 1024 24.60 12.17 -3.50
N LYS A 1025 25.33 11.18 -2.96
CA LYS A 1025 25.98 10.12 -3.74
C LYS A 1025 24.98 9.22 -4.47
N THR A 1026 23.76 9.07 -3.97
CA THR A 1026 22.68 8.34 -4.64
C THR A 1026 22.03 9.19 -5.74
N ILE A 1027 21.68 10.44 -5.44
CA ILE A 1027 20.87 11.29 -6.33
C ILE A 1027 21.70 11.95 -7.44
N TYR A 1028 22.91 12.42 -7.14
CA TYR A 1028 23.73 13.17 -8.08
C TYR A 1028 24.07 12.40 -9.37
N PRO A 1029 24.41 11.09 -9.33
CA PRO A 1029 24.59 10.30 -10.54
C PRO A 1029 23.33 10.28 -11.43
N ILE A 1030 22.15 10.09 -10.84
CA ILE A 1030 20.87 10.06 -11.56
C ILE A 1030 20.59 11.40 -12.25
N LEU A 1031 20.79 12.52 -11.53
CA LEU A 1031 20.66 13.87 -12.10
C LEU A 1031 21.57 14.06 -13.32
N LYS A 1032 22.84 13.62 -13.19
CA LYS A 1032 23.86 13.74 -14.23
C LYS A 1032 23.52 12.88 -15.46
N ASP A 1033 23.08 11.64 -15.25
CA ASP A 1033 22.70 10.71 -16.32
C ASP A 1033 21.48 11.21 -17.11
N HIS A 1034 20.61 11.98 -16.46
CA HIS A 1034 19.48 12.68 -17.09
C HIS A 1034 19.82 14.08 -17.64
N GLY A 1035 21.09 14.48 -17.61
CA GLY A 1035 21.58 15.72 -18.22
C GLY A 1035 21.15 17.00 -17.51
N LEU A 1036 20.80 16.92 -16.23
CA LEU A 1036 20.39 18.09 -15.43
C LEU A 1036 21.61 18.93 -15.04
N LYS A 1037 21.48 20.25 -15.22
CA LYS A 1037 22.53 21.21 -14.87
C LYS A 1037 22.34 21.69 -13.43
N THR A 1038 23.25 21.30 -12.54
CA THR A 1038 23.30 21.82 -11.17
C THR A 1038 24.14 23.08 -11.12
N LYS A 1039 23.57 24.20 -10.63
CA LYS A 1039 24.31 25.45 -10.37
C LYS A 1039 25.12 25.31 -9.08
N LYS A 1040 24.47 24.95 -7.98
CA LYS A 1040 25.06 24.97 -6.64
C LYS A 1040 24.30 24.06 -5.66
N LEU A 1041 24.99 23.60 -4.63
CA LEU A 1041 24.41 22.89 -3.49
C LEU A 1041 24.38 23.79 -2.25
N PHE A 1042 23.23 23.86 -1.57
CA PHE A 1042 23.09 24.53 -0.28
C PHE A 1042 22.80 23.49 0.80
N VAL A 1043 23.46 23.60 1.95
CA VAL A 1043 23.22 22.66 3.06
C VAL A 1043 23.03 23.34 4.40
N GLY A 1044 22.21 22.77 5.28
CA GLY A 1044 22.08 23.26 6.66
C GLY A 1044 23.43 23.20 7.38
N ILE A 1045 24.00 22.00 7.46
CA ILE A 1045 25.29 21.75 8.10
C ILE A 1045 26.28 21.16 7.09
N LEU A 1046 27.44 21.80 6.94
CA LEU A 1046 28.55 21.31 6.13
C LEU A 1046 29.73 20.94 7.02
N SER A 1047 30.24 19.72 6.87
CA SER A 1047 31.49 19.32 7.53
C SER A 1047 32.69 19.37 6.58
N GLY A 1048 33.92 19.27 7.12
CA GLY A 1048 35.13 19.18 6.29
C GLY A 1048 35.13 17.97 5.36
N SER A 1049 34.68 16.80 5.85
CA SER A 1049 34.48 15.60 5.00
C SER A 1049 33.42 15.84 3.92
N GLY A 1050 32.34 16.55 4.26
CA GLY A 1050 31.31 16.91 3.31
C GLY A 1050 31.82 17.84 2.21
N LYS A 1051 32.64 18.83 2.58
CA LYS A 1051 33.28 19.74 1.63
C LYS A 1051 34.19 19.00 0.65
N SER A 1052 34.98 18.03 1.14
CA SER A 1052 35.78 17.15 0.28
C SER A 1052 34.91 16.39 -0.74
N ILE A 1053 33.75 15.89 -0.32
CA ILE A 1053 32.81 15.20 -1.24
C ILE A 1053 32.28 16.15 -2.32
N ALA A 1054 31.92 17.39 -1.95
CA ALA A 1054 31.45 18.38 -2.92
C ALA A 1054 32.57 18.74 -3.93
N GLU A 1055 33.80 18.92 -3.46
CA GLU A 1055 34.99 19.15 -4.30
C GLU A 1055 35.28 17.96 -5.23
N GLU A 1056 35.19 16.72 -4.74
CA GLU A 1056 35.31 15.49 -5.55
C GLU A 1056 34.27 15.41 -6.68
N LEU A 1057 33.06 15.92 -6.42
CA LEU A 1057 31.97 15.99 -7.40
C LEU A 1057 32.04 17.24 -8.29
N ASN A 1058 33.06 18.09 -8.14
CA ASN A 1058 33.16 19.41 -8.80
C ASN A 1058 31.88 20.25 -8.65
N MET A 1059 31.32 20.26 -7.45
CA MET A 1059 30.08 20.96 -7.14
C MET A 1059 30.34 22.05 -6.11
N GLU A 1060 29.96 23.28 -6.44
CA GLU A 1060 30.02 24.39 -5.49
C GLU A 1060 29.02 24.16 -4.37
N VAL A 1061 29.45 24.38 -3.13
CA VAL A 1061 28.63 24.19 -1.94
C VAL A 1061 28.69 25.40 -1.02
N GLU A 1062 27.52 25.83 -0.56
CA GLU A 1062 27.36 26.80 0.52
C GLU A 1062 26.54 26.19 1.67
N SER A 1063 26.69 26.75 2.87
CA SER A 1063 26.06 26.19 4.05
C SER A 1063 25.64 27.23 5.05
N ALA A 1064 24.59 26.95 5.83
CA ALA A 1064 24.26 27.78 6.97
C ALA A 1064 25.35 27.71 8.05
N TYR A 1065 25.79 26.50 8.39
CA TYR A 1065 26.85 26.25 9.37
C TYR A 1065 27.96 25.38 8.77
N PHE A 1066 29.17 25.93 8.67
CA PHE A 1066 30.36 25.15 8.32
C PHE A 1066 31.12 24.73 9.57
N ILE A 1067 31.16 23.42 9.82
CA ILE A 1067 31.73 22.79 11.01
C ILE A 1067 32.81 21.78 10.57
N PRO A 1068 34.06 22.23 10.35
CA PRO A 1068 35.10 21.42 9.70
C PRO A 1068 35.32 20.05 10.34
N ARG A 1069 35.34 20.00 11.67
CA ARG A 1069 35.66 18.81 12.48
C ARG A 1069 34.45 18.28 13.27
N LEU A 1070 33.28 18.24 12.63
CA LEU A 1070 32.06 17.70 13.23
C LEU A 1070 32.30 16.31 13.85
N ARG A 1071 32.00 16.16 15.14
CA ARG A 1071 32.08 14.88 15.85
C ARG A 1071 30.84 14.03 15.62
N PHE A 1072 29.69 14.55 16.02
CA PHE A 1072 28.38 13.93 15.88
C PHE A 1072 27.35 14.97 15.48
N TRP A 1073 26.37 14.53 14.68
CA TRP A 1073 25.15 15.27 14.43
C TRP A 1073 23.97 14.48 15.02
N PHE A 1074 23.20 15.16 15.85
CA PHE A 1074 21.96 14.65 16.41
C PHE A 1074 20.80 15.34 15.70
N GLN A 1075 19.76 14.57 15.41
CA GLN A 1075 18.50 15.06 14.86
C GLN A 1075 17.40 14.70 15.86
N GLU A 1076 16.66 15.71 16.33
CA GLU A 1076 15.66 15.56 17.40
C GLU A 1076 14.65 14.46 17.07
N SER A 1077 14.09 14.47 15.85
CA SER A 1077 13.10 13.49 15.39
C SER A 1077 13.62 12.04 15.40
N LYS A 1078 14.91 11.82 15.16
CA LYS A 1078 15.52 10.47 15.16
C LYS A 1078 15.69 9.93 16.58
N LEU A 1079 15.59 10.78 17.60
CA LEU A 1079 15.73 10.44 19.01
C LEU A 1079 14.39 10.28 19.74
N TYR A 1080 13.25 10.63 19.12
CA TYR A 1080 11.93 10.52 19.74
C TYR A 1080 11.09 9.40 19.09
N PRO A 1081 11.07 8.18 19.69
CA PRO A 1081 10.27 7.07 19.18
C PRO A 1081 8.78 7.42 19.08
N TYR A 1082 8.07 6.83 18.11
CA TYR A 1082 6.67 7.13 17.73
C TYR A 1082 6.42 8.53 17.15
N ILE A 1083 7.38 9.44 17.23
CA ILE A 1083 7.32 10.77 16.58
C ILE A 1083 8.17 10.75 15.30
N GLY A 1084 9.40 10.27 15.38
CA GLY A 1084 10.34 10.17 14.27
C GLY A 1084 11.19 8.90 14.31
N GLY A 1085 12.06 8.72 13.33
CA GLY A 1085 12.91 7.54 13.16
C GLY A 1085 13.41 7.38 11.74
N ASP A 1086 14.34 6.45 11.51
CA ASP A 1086 14.73 6.00 10.15
C ASP A 1086 13.82 4.83 9.73
N SER A 1087 13.52 4.71 8.44
CA SER A 1087 12.67 3.61 7.94
C SER A 1087 13.38 2.26 8.03
N LEU A 1088 12.60 1.20 8.17
CA LEU A 1088 13.08 -0.19 8.12
C LEU A 1088 12.63 -0.85 6.83
N ASP A 1089 13.53 -1.57 6.17
CA ASP A 1089 13.26 -2.34 4.96
C ASP A 1089 12.51 -3.64 5.29
N GLY A 1090 11.58 -4.03 4.41
CA GLY A 1090 10.76 -5.24 4.50
C GLY A 1090 9.25 -4.99 4.49
N GLU A 1091 8.49 -6.06 4.22
CA GLU A 1091 7.03 -6.05 4.34
C GLU A 1091 6.62 -6.28 5.80
N PHE A 1092 6.17 -5.22 6.47
CA PHE A 1092 5.65 -5.30 7.83
C PHE A 1092 4.12 -5.38 7.82
N PRO A 1093 3.51 -6.32 8.57
CA PRO A 1093 2.06 -6.35 8.79
C PRO A 1093 1.58 -4.99 9.31
N GLY A 1094 0.70 -4.32 8.55
CA GLY A 1094 0.17 -3.00 8.91
C GLY A 1094 0.85 -1.79 8.27
N SER A 1095 1.93 -1.97 7.49
CA SER A 1095 2.52 -0.91 6.63
C SER A 1095 1.52 -0.30 5.64
N LYS A 1096 0.45 -1.04 5.35
CA LYS A 1096 -0.64 -0.62 4.46
C LYS A 1096 -1.48 0.55 4.98
N ALA A 1097 -1.52 0.82 6.29
CA ALA A 1097 -2.38 1.89 6.85
C ALA A 1097 -1.64 3.22 7.11
N GLY A 1098 -0.61 3.54 6.31
CA GLY A 1098 0.19 4.77 6.50
C GLY A 1098 1.17 4.72 7.67
N PHE A 1099 1.35 3.56 8.32
CA PHE A 1099 2.36 3.35 9.36
C PHE A 1099 3.70 2.98 8.72
N LEU A 1100 4.70 3.80 9.00
CA LEU A 1100 6.07 3.54 8.56
C LEU A 1100 6.82 2.80 9.67
N PRO A 1101 7.18 1.52 9.46
CA PRO A 1101 8.07 0.81 10.37
C PRO A 1101 9.40 1.56 10.41
N SER A 1102 9.92 1.71 11.61
CA SER A 1102 11.07 2.56 11.86
C SER A 1102 11.99 1.96 12.91
N VAL A 1103 13.21 2.47 12.93
CA VAL A 1103 14.19 2.19 13.97
C VAL A 1103 14.71 3.51 14.53
N ASN A 1104 14.74 3.59 15.85
CA ASN A 1104 15.47 4.62 16.58
C ASN A 1104 16.74 3.97 17.12
N LEU A 1105 17.90 4.59 16.89
CA LEU A 1105 19.20 4.05 17.32
C LEU A 1105 19.44 4.24 18.83
N LEU A 1106 18.52 3.73 19.66
CA LEU A 1106 18.42 3.90 21.11
C LEU A 1106 18.00 2.58 21.77
N PHE A 1107 18.44 2.35 23.01
CA PHE A 1107 17.89 1.25 23.81
C PHE A 1107 16.43 1.55 24.19
N PRO A 1108 15.54 0.55 24.26
CA PRO A 1108 15.79 -0.88 24.12
C PRO A 1108 15.72 -1.40 22.66
N TYR A 1109 15.45 -0.54 21.68
CA TYR A 1109 15.22 -0.92 20.28
C TYR A 1109 16.49 -1.47 19.62
N THR A 1110 17.60 -0.74 19.75
CA THR A 1110 18.91 -1.17 19.27
C THR A 1110 20.02 -0.47 20.05
N ARG A 1111 21.25 -0.95 19.94
CA ARG A 1111 22.40 -0.26 20.54
C ARG A 1111 22.58 1.10 19.85
N VAL A 1112 23.04 2.09 20.60
CA VAL A 1112 23.45 3.40 20.06
C VAL A 1112 24.74 3.24 19.23
N VAL A 1113 24.60 2.69 18.03
CA VAL A 1113 25.74 2.24 17.21
C VAL A 1113 26.60 3.37 16.69
N PHE A 1114 26.17 4.63 16.73
CA PHE A 1114 26.98 5.75 16.26
C PHE A 1114 27.86 6.35 17.38
N ILE A 1115 27.58 6.06 18.66
CA ILE A 1115 28.43 6.46 19.80
C ILE A 1115 29.19 5.23 20.29
N HIS A 1116 30.47 5.14 19.92
CA HIS A 1116 31.29 3.96 20.19
C HIS A 1116 32.24 4.10 21.38
N ASP A 1117 32.52 5.34 21.80
CA ASP A 1117 33.52 5.71 22.79
C ASP A 1117 32.95 5.88 24.21
N LYS A 1118 31.69 5.47 24.43
CA LYS A 1118 30.99 5.53 25.72
C LYS A 1118 30.59 4.15 26.21
N ASP A 1119 30.50 4.02 27.52
CA ASP A 1119 30.07 2.77 28.16
C ASP A 1119 28.56 2.54 28.00
N THR A 1120 28.14 1.29 28.16
CA THR A 1120 26.74 0.89 27.98
C THR A 1120 25.80 1.66 28.92
N GLU A 1121 26.24 1.95 30.14
CA GLU A 1121 25.44 2.64 31.15
C GLU A 1121 25.21 4.12 30.81
N ALA A 1122 26.19 4.85 30.26
CA ALA A 1122 25.97 6.19 29.73
C ALA A 1122 24.99 6.17 28.53
N LEU A 1123 25.08 5.17 27.65
CA LEU A 1123 24.17 4.99 26.53
C LEU A 1123 22.73 4.65 26.98
N ILE A 1124 22.57 3.85 28.04
CA ILE A 1124 21.27 3.56 28.66
C ILE A 1124 20.67 4.84 29.23
N ARG A 1125 21.45 5.64 29.99
CA ARG A 1125 20.96 6.93 30.52
C ARG A 1125 20.55 7.90 29.42
N PHE A 1126 21.35 8.03 28.37
CA PHE A 1126 21.02 8.86 27.21
C PHE A 1126 19.72 8.40 26.54
N SER A 1127 19.58 7.09 26.32
CA SER A 1127 18.36 6.50 25.76
C SER A 1127 17.15 6.77 26.66
N GLU A 1128 17.29 6.62 27.98
CA GLU A 1128 16.21 6.90 28.94
C GLU A 1128 15.72 8.34 28.85
N VAL A 1129 16.62 9.32 28.74
CA VAL A 1129 16.24 10.74 28.56
C VAL A 1129 15.46 10.93 27.27
N CYS A 1130 15.91 10.34 26.15
CA CYS A 1130 15.25 10.43 24.86
C CYS A 1130 13.82 9.83 24.89
N LEU A 1131 13.66 8.65 25.51
CA LEU A 1131 12.35 8.00 25.67
C LEU A 1131 11.41 8.82 26.57
N ARG A 1132 11.93 9.41 27.65
CA ARG A 1132 11.15 10.28 28.55
C ARG A 1132 10.73 11.58 27.88
N ALA A 1133 11.62 12.18 27.09
CA ALA A 1133 11.35 13.37 26.30
C ALA A 1133 10.22 13.11 25.28
N SER A 1134 10.32 12.01 24.51
CA SER A 1134 9.23 11.62 23.59
C SER A 1134 7.92 11.35 24.33
N LEU A 1135 7.95 10.65 25.47
CA LEU A 1135 6.76 10.38 26.28
C LEU A 1135 6.09 11.67 26.76
N HIS A 1136 6.88 12.67 27.13
CA HIS A 1136 6.40 13.96 27.58
C HIS A 1136 5.67 14.71 26.46
N VAL A 1137 6.26 14.78 25.27
CA VAL A 1137 5.64 15.39 24.07
C VAL A 1137 4.37 14.63 23.66
N LEU A 1138 4.41 13.30 23.60
CA LEU A 1138 3.24 12.47 23.26
C LEU A 1138 2.08 12.68 24.25
N LYS A 1139 2.34 12.78 25.56
CA LYS A 1139 1.29 13.07 26.54
C LYS A 1139 0.66 14.44 26.35
N ALA A 1140 1.46 15.46 26.00
CA ALA A 1140 0.93 16.78 25.68
C ALA A 1140 0.04 16.74 24.43
N LEU A 1141 0.48 16.04 23.38
CA LEU A 1141 -0.30 15.84 22.16
C LEU A 1141 -1.60 15.06 22.43
N GLU A 1142 -1.55 13.98 23.20
CA GLU A 1142 -2.73 13.18 23.57
C GLU A 1142 -3.76 14.02 24.36
N ALA A 1143 -3.29 14.84 25.30
CA ALA A 1143 -4.16 15.73 26.08
C ALA A 1143 -4.78 16.83 25.22
N GLU A 1144 -4.00 17.43 24.34
CA GLU A 1144 -4.44 18.48 23.42
C GLU A 1144 -5.44 17.94 22.38
N TYR A 1145 -5.16 16.77 21.83
CA TYR A 1145 -6.07 16.07 20.94
C TYR A 1145 -7.39 15.71 21.63
N LEU A 1146 -7.34 15.20 22.86
CA LEU A 1146 -8.55 14.92 23.66
C LEU A 1146 -9.35 16.20 23.92
N ARG A 1147 -8.67 17.32 24.20
CA ARG A 1147 -9.31 18.62 24.43
C ARG A 1147 -10.04 19.13 23.19
N GLN A 1148 -9.44 19.02 22.01
CA GLN A 1148 -10.02 19.54 20.76
C GLN A 1148 -11.02 18.60 20.09
N ARG A 1149 -10.78 17.28 20.13
CA ARG A 1149 -11.56 16.26 19.40
C ARG A 1149 -12.47 15.43 20.30
N HIS A 1150 -12.44 15.63 21.62
CA HIS A 1150 -13.23 14.91 22.61
C HIS A 1150 -13.12 13.38 22.54
N ARG A 1151 -11.98 12.87 22.05
CA ARG A 1151 -11.69 11.43 21.92
C ARG A 1151 -10.20 11.16 22.13
N LEU A 1152 -9.85 9.94 22.50
CA LEU A 1152 -8.46 9.55 22.73
C LEU A 1152 -7.66 9.49 21.42
N LEU A 1153 -6.41 10.00 21.46
CA LEU A 1153 -5.41 9.81 20.42
C LEU A 1153 -4.83 8.40 20.56
N ARG A 1154 -5.05 7.57 19.54
CA ARG A 1154 -4.59 6.18 19.47
C ARG A 1154 -3.67 6.01 18.26
N MET A 1155 -2.96 4.89 18.17
CA MET A 1155 -2.04 4.63 17.05
C MET A 1155 -2.73 4.82 15.70
N ASP A 1156 -3.96 4.30 15.53
CA ASP A 1156 -4.80 4.45 14.33
C ASP A 1156 -5.24 5.89 14.00
N ARG A 1157 -4.90 6.87 14.83
CA ARG A 1157 -5.24 8.29 14.61
C ARG A 1157 -4.03 9.21 14.71
N LEU A 1158 -2.83 8.65 14.77
CA LEU A 1158 -1.61 9.43 14.93
C LEU A 1158 -1.39 10.37 13.74
N GLY A 1159 -1.87 9.99 12.54
CA GLY A 1159 -1.86 10.82 11.33
C GLY A 1159 -2.72 12.09 11.40
N GLU A 1160 -3.59 12.23 12.41
CA GLU A 1160 -4.34 13.47 12.66
C GLU A 1160 -3.51 14.53 13.39
N VAL A 1161 -2.37 14.14 13.97
CA VAL A 1161 -1.52 14.99 14.81
C VAL A 1161 -0.08 15.05 14.31
N LEU A 1162 0.41 13.98 13.67
CA LEU A 1162 1.74 13.88 13.09
C LEU A 1162 1.66 13.72 11.58
N ARG A 1163 2.60 14.34 10.88
CA ARG A 1163 2.71 14.31 9.41
C ARG A 1163 3.04 12.92 8.87
N TYR A 1164 3.86 12.15 9.59
CA TYR A 1164 4.23 10.79 9.25
C TYR A 1164 4.09 9.91 10.48
N ILE A 1165 3.42 8.77 10.34
CA ILE A 1165 3.19 7.85 11.44
C ILE A 1165 4.40 6.90 11.52
N ARG A 1166 5.19 7.01 12.59
CA ARG A 1166 6.37 6.15 12.81
C ARG A 1166 6.08 5.10 13.88
N TYR A 1167 6.48 3.87 13.62
CA TYR A 1167 6.36 2.77 14.57
C TYR A 1167 7.73 2.13 14.79
N PRO A 1168 8.34 2.25 15.99
CA PRO A 1168 9.62 1.61 16.28
C PRO A 1168 9.43 0.10 16.41
N VAL A 1169 10.05 -0.67 15.52
CA VAL A 1169 9.91 -2.14 15.53
C VAL A 1169 10.85 -2.73 16.58
N VAL A 1170 10.28 -3.43 17.57
CA VAL A 1170 11.04 -4.15 18.62
C VAL A 1170 11.05 -5.66 18.36
N ALA A 1171 10.04 -6.17 17.63
CA ALA A 1171 9.86 -7.54 17.15
C ALA A 1171 8.78 -7.57 16.04
N ASN A 1172 8.65 -8.67 15.29
CA ASN A 1172 7.63 -8.89 14.23
C ASN A 1172 6.19 -9.02 14.80
N GLU A 1173 5.73 -8.07 15.61
CA GLU A 1173 4.36 -8.03 16.13
C GLU A 1173 3.50 -7.02 15.36
N ASP A 1174 2.20 -7.33 15.24
CA ASP A 1174 1.22 -6.42 14.64
C ASP A 1174 1.14 -5.09 15.40
N VAL A 1175 1.04 -3.99 14.65
CA VAL A 1175 0.87 -2.64 15.23
C VAL A 1175 -0.40 -2.61 16.09
N PRO A 1176 -0.32 -2.29 17.39
CA PRO A 1176 -1.48 -2.28 18.29
C PRO A 1176 -2.32 -1.01 18.07
N LYS A 1177 -3.06 -0.97 16.95
CA LYS A 1177 -3.87 0.16 16.45
C LYS A 1177 -4.71 0.87 17.53
N LYS A 1178 -5.29 0.10 18.47
CA LYS A 1178 -6.20 0.61 19.50
C LYS A 1178 -5.53 1.12 20.78
N LYS A 1179 -4.20 1.09 20.89
CA LYS A 1179 -3.45 1.58 22.07
C LYS A 1179 -3.00 3.03 21.88
N ARG A 1180 -2.71 3.72 22.99
CA ARG A 1180 -2.12 5.05 22.96
C ARG A 1180 -0.61 4.96 22.75
N PRO A 1181 0.03 5.87 21.99
CA PRO A 1181 1.47 5.84 21.78
C PRO A 1181 2.24 6.00 23.11
N SER A 1182 1.75 6.82 24.05
CA SER A 1182 2.38 6.95 25.38
C SER A 1182 2.39 5.65 26.18
N GLU A 1183 1.33 4.84 26.12
CA GLU A 1183 1.24 3.55 26.80
C GLU A 1183 2.23 2.52 26.25
N LEU A 1184 2.52 2.59 24.95
CA LEU A 1184 3.52 1.72 24.32
C LEU A 1184 4.92 2.14 24.75
N LEU A 1185 5.22 3.44 24.71
CA LEU A 1185 6.51 3.99 25.11
C LEU A 1185 6.81 3.80 26.61
N GLU A 1186 5.78 3.81 27.47
CA GLU A 1186 5.93 3.45 28.89
C GLU A 1186 6.38 2.00 29.09
N LYS A 1187 5.95 1.07 28.22
CA LYS A 1187 6.44 -0.31 28.24
C LYS A 1187 7.88 -0.42 27.74
N ASP A 1188 8.23 0.35 26.71
CA ASP A 1188 9.60 0.40 26.20
C ASP A 1188 10.56 0.94 27.28
N LEU A 1189 10.14 1.94 28.07
CA LEU A 1189 10.89 2.41 29.25
C LEU A 1189 11.05 1.32 30.32
N GLN A 1190 10.02 0.49 30.58
CA GLN A 1190 10.15 -0.65 31.50
C GLN A 1190 11.12 -1.70 30.98
N LEU A 1191 11.14 -1.95 29.67
CA LEU A 1191 12.09 -2.87 29.04
C LEU A 1191 13.53 -2.35 29.17
N LEU A 1192 13.75 -1.05 28.95
CA LEU A 1192 15.04 -0.41 29.18
C LEU A 1192 15.54 -0.59 30.62
N GLN A 1193 14.66 -0.44 31.61
CA GLN A 1193 15.00 -0.64 33.03
C GLN A 1193 15.40 -2.09 33.33
N ARG A 1194 14.79 -3.08 32.66
CA ARG A 1194 15.19 -4.49 32.79
C ARG A 1194 16.57 -4.77 32.20
N LEU A 1195 16.90 -4.13 31.07
CA LEU A 1195 18.24 -4.22 30.47
C LEU A 1195 19.32 -3.69 31.43
N ARG A 1196 19.03 -2.59 32.15
CA ARG A 1196 19.92 -2.03 33.18
C ARG A 1196 20.13 -2.96 34.38
N GLY A 1197 19.15 -3.82 34.69
CA GLY A 1197 19.26 -4.80 35.77
C GLY A 1197 19.93 -6.12 35.39
N THR A 1198 20.26 -6.32 34.10
CA THR A 1198 20.91 -7.53 33.56
C THR A 1198 22.34 -7.30 33.06
N SER A 1199 22.75 -6.04 32.90
CA SER A 1199 24.13 -5.57 32.72
C SER A 1199 24.82 -5.34 34.07
#